data_AF-A0A7V8XPV4-F1
#
_entry.id   AF-A0A7V8XPV4-F1
#
_cell.length_a   1.000
_cell.length_b   1.000
_cell.length_c   1.000
_cell.angle_alpha   90.00
_cell.angle_beta   90.00
_cell.angle_gamma   90.00
#
_symmetry.space_group_name_H-M   'P 1'
#
loop_
_entity.id
_entity.type
_entity.pdbx_description
1 polymer ?
#
loop_
_entity_poly.entity_id
_entity_poly.type
_entity_poly.pdbx_seq_one_letter_code
_entity_poly.pdbx_strand_id
1 'polypeptide(L)'
;MPPLELNLDAIREARSALADQRTRQRAASADHQRAKTELERLRRSGADDQTSARLETRVAKLAETTRAAAAASRKSLESIAMLSERLRRERDPALMVQALSTTHPIALFPVSVQTRYDDATTKLMIRIYPDTLHNFAHEPGLRPNELDEGRRYWILRFANPADPVSPWTQIARLFGPSRAAYVVRTTTPANADQIGTAAEPEFDDDAVPQAAGESAQVFAQALPDRFVAIGLRDGRQIFRKWGTVVADQLALSPLFDPLLVEDPDSVDPFAGDRAWMVNYAAAEAAGMAITVLQADVQGNELRQGVDRLLVLGVDWTQTPESAAELMAGLLDNHQHAEGLAFVAQGTPTNNTGAKRSGFAANGGDVLAALDPAQADAQSAAVADELASAGARLQLLLGVPKSAIGAGGDPRPGFDAGLVPGAHLLEGAAAGHMINALWNATIGYTLRFFWNPIESSQTLIDDTAIEQLRAFAVRYLRPSGPLSALRVGNTPYGILPVTGRTFTPKPNSPLERELLEAISWFRTHWERATRSVPTLRNPSAESLHQVLAMQPWALSKRFWHVAGPAAVKNYPDIEPFAAWQGLFLHLLVASLLEKHPSSIKSPFLATCGVRPKPTSLDAVPWVQRDPAQPARELDGDEPLARNFIAALLDVLSSPTPQIRRSLVAMQNGESLLEAMLAFAADEEVLHSGRSVFRDHVAARPNVSAAIKAQASRLRPAEFVGVDVSTQVGDQFDVSHANAVLGIQLEGTTANRSVEAFFGSHFGSVVGNWPEQLQNVARFNESLAFLKDRSAGELGLALRTTLDLYSHRLDAWITSLATKRLDEMRERAPLGVHIGAFGVVEDLRPDSSRPADQAADSLGYVHAPSLQQAATAAILRSGHLANRQAANSAFNIDLRSRRVKRARRLLEGLAGGQSMAALLGYRFERALRDNELSQHILELRRAFPFRPAGNKASEEAQEAIAARDVIDGVRLVAEYREKGIDHIGASVLPLVLTAGELKLIASIVNDLVDQLDSVADLLLAESVFQIAGGNMDGAGAALLTLDKQQRPPETRVVDTPHSTRGYTQRVVVAMQSDQRGLWAGIADDDLAATVEPRLNAWLATLLGDPASFLFGARIFSAVLNEDDPAKIDSWVASGVQLEAAVGELGLSPLALVLGSESQQGGGQSEVQERIGAVLSAKARARPGAIPEHEAIVLSADSPQAGRHGLVAFESFAWLLRRLIERARPLRRMDMVRAEDGVETDATLNDGEFAGVDLADLELRLQ
;
A
#
# COMPACT_ATOMS: atom_id res chain seq x y z
N MET A 1 -22.73 17.80 -36.97
CA MET A 1 -22.75 16.52 -37.71
C MET A 1 -23.59 15.55 -36.92
N PRO A 2 -24.47 14.74 -37.54
CA PRO A 2 -25.12 13.64 -36.81
C PRO A 2 -24.03 12.70 -36.26
N PRO A 3 -24.19 12.15 -35.04
CA PRO A 3 -23.23 11.21 -34.48
C PRO A 3 -23.10 10.01 -35.42
N LEU A 4 -21.88 9.53 -35.62
CA LEU A 4 -21.62 8.31 -36.37
C LEU A 4 -22.30 7.15 -35.64
N GLU A 5 -23.20 6.43 -36.29
CA GLU A 5 -23.81 5.25 -35.68
C GLU A 5 -22.81 4.10 -35.67
N LEU A 6 -22.36 3.69 -34.47
CA LEU A 6 -21.47 2.55 -34.28
C LEU A 6 -22.32 1.29 -34.16
N ASN A 7 -22.33 0.43 -35.18
CA ASN A 7 -22.93 -0.89 -35.06
C ASN A 7 -21.99 -1.80 -34.26
N LEU A 8 -22.35 -2.07 -33.01
CA LEU A 8 -21.58 -2.88 -32.06
C LEU A 8 -22.07 -4.33 -31.94
N ASP A 9 -23.10 -4.74 -32.68
CA ASP A 9 -23.79 -6.02 -32.48
C ASP A 9 -22.83 -7.21 -32.63
N ALA A 10 -22.01 -7.21 -33.69
CA ALA A 10 -21.03 -8.27 -33.94
C ALA A 10 -19.94 -8.35 -32.85
N ILE A 11 -19.54 -7.21 -32.27
CA ILE A 11 -18.55 -7.18 -31.17
C ILE A 11 -19.20 -7.69 -29.87
N ARG A 12 -20.45 -7.32 -29.60
CA ARG A 12 -21.21 -7.80 -28.44
C ARG A 12 -21.43 -9.31 -28.49
N GLU A 13 -21.83 -9.84 -29.65
CA GLU A 13 -21.96 -11.28 -29.86
C GLU A 13 -20.62 -12.01 -29.64
N ALA A 14 -19.52 -11.45 -30.16
CA ALA A 14 -18.18 -12.02 -29.97
C ALA A 14 -17.74 -12.01 -28.49
N ARG A 15 -18.05 -10.95 -27.73
CA ARG A 15 -17.78 -10.88 -26.28
C ARG A 15 -18.61 -11.87 -25.47
N SER A 16 -19.90 -12.03 -25.81
CA SER A 16 -20.75 -13.05 -25.20
C SER A 16 -20.19 -14.45 -25.47
N ALA A 17 -19.79 -14.74 -26.70
CA ALA A 17 -19.18 -16.02 -27.06
C ALA A 17 -17.84 -16.26 -26.33
N LEU A 18 -17.03 -15.22 -26.12
CA LEU A 18 -15.81 -15.29 -25.32
C LEU A 18 -16.10 -15.61 -23.84
N ALA A 19 -17.14 -15.01 -23.25
CA ALA A 19 -17.55 -15.29 -21.88
C ALA A 19 -17.95 -16.77 -21.72
N ASP A 20 -18.78 -17.30 -22.63
CA ASP A 20 -19.18 -18.72 -22.65
C ASP A 20 -17.98 -19.65 -22.80
N GLN A 21 -17.08 -19.31 -23.72
CA GLN A 21 -15.88 -20.09 -23.99
C GLN A 21 -14.94 -20.15 -22.79
N ARG A 22 -14.84 -19.07 -22.02
CA ARG A 22 -14.07 -19.03 -20.78
C ARG A 22 -14.71 -19.85 -19.68
N THR A 23 -16.03 -19.85 -19.58
CA THR A 23 -16.75 -20.74 -18.66
C THR A 23 -16.47 -22.20 -19.01
N ARG A 24 -16.47 -22.56 -20.31
CA ARG A 24 -16.04 -23.91 -20.77
C ARG A 24 -14.57 -24.20 -20.48
N GLN A 25 -13.67 -23.23 -20.67
CA GLN A 25 -12.25 -23.39 -20.35
C GLN A 25 -12.04 -23.65 -18.86
N ARG A 26 -12.74 -22.89 -17.99
CA ARG A 26 -12.71 -23.09 -16.53
C ARG A 26 -13.22 -24.48 -16.15
N ALA A 27 -14.36 -24.89 -16.70
CA ALA A 27 -14.91 -26.23 -16.45
C ALA A 27 -13.95 -27.34 -16.91
N ALA A 28 -13.38 -27.24 -18.11
CA ALA A 28 -12.42 -28.23 -18.63
C ALA A 28 -11.15 -28.32 -17.76
N SER A 29 -10.65 -27.17 -17.28
CA SER A 29 -9.48 -27.12 -16.39
C SER A 29 -9.79 -27.73 -15.02
N ALA A 30 -10.97 -27.44 -14.46
CA ALA A 30 -11.46 -28.03 -13.22
C ALA A 30 -11.60 -29.56 -13.34
N ASP A 31 -12.18 -30.05 -14.44
CA ASP A 31 -12.29 -31.49 -14.75
C ASP A 31 -10.92 -32.16 -14.80
N HIS A 32 -9.97 -31.55 -15.50
CA HIS A 32 -8.60 -32.05 -15.59
C HIS A 32 -7.93 -32.13 -14.21
N GLN A 33 -8.04 -31.08 -13.40
CA GLN A 33 -7.44 -31.05 -12.07
C GLN A 33 -8.08 -32.07 -11.12
N ARG A 34 -9.40 -32.28 -11.20
CA ARG A 34 -10.09 -33.33 -10.43
C ARG A 34 -9.57 -34.72 -10.79
N ALA A 35 -9.48 -35.03 -12.09
CA ALA A 35 -8.97 -36.32 -12.54
C ALA A 35 -7.49 -36.53 -12.14
N LYS A 36 -6.69 -35.47 -12.12
CA LYS A 36 -5.29 -35.52 -11.67
C LYS A 36 -5.19 -35.80 -10.16
N THR A 37 -5.95 -35.08 -9.33
CA THR A 37 -5.99 -35.30 -7.88
C THR A 37 -6.50 -36.71 -7.54
N GLU A 38 -7.50 -37.20 -8.28
CA GLU A 38 -8.01 -38.57 -8.16
C GLU A 38 -6.92 -39.60 -8.48
N LEU A 39 -6.15 -39.38 -9.55
CA LEU A 39 -5.03 -40.24 -9.92
C LEU A 39 -3.93 -40.26 -8.85
N GLU A 40 -3.59 -39.11 -8.28
CA GLU A 40 -2.62 -39.02 -7.18
C GLU A 40 -3.11 -39.71 -5.92
N ARG A 41 -4.41 -39.61 -5.60
CA ARG A 41 -5.01 -40.31 -4.46
C ARG A 41 -4.98 -41.82 -4.66
N LEU A 42 -5.32 -42.30 -5.86
CA LEU A 42 -5.27 -43.73 -6.20
C LEU A 42 -3.85 -44.30 -6.16
N ARG A 43 -2.86 -43.53 -6.65
CA ARG A 43 -1.44 -43.89 -6.54
C ARG A 43 -0.99 -43.99 -5.08
N ARG A 44 -1.45 -43.08 -4.21
CA ARG A 44 -1.17 -43.12 -2.77
C ARG A 44 -1.84 -44.28 -2.04
N SER A 45 -3.02 -44.71 -2.49
CA SER A 45 -3.76 -45.83 -1.88
C SER A 45 -3.33 -47.22 -2.37
N GLY A 46 -2.38 -47.31 -3.31
CA GLY A 46 -1.88 -48.58 -3.85
C GLY A 46 -2.88 -49.31 -4.77
N ALA A 47 -3.64 -48.56 -5.58
CA ALA A 47 -4.61 -49.12 -6.52
C ALA A 47 -3.95 -49.98 -7.64
N ASP A 48 -4.74 -50.82 -8.29
CA ASP A 48 -4.30 -51.72 -9.37
C ASP A 48 -3.88 -50.97 -10.65
N ASP A 49 -2.94 -51.57 -11.40
CA ASP A 49 -2.36 -50.97 -12.61
C ASP A 49 -3.41 -50.66 -13.70
N GLN A 50 -4.47 -51.46 -13.80
CA GLN A 50 -5.52 -51.25 -14.79
C GLN A 50 -6.39 -50.02 -14.49
N THR A 51 -6.75 -49.81 -13.22
CA THR A 51 -7.51 -48.61 -12.80
C THR A 51 -6.66 -47.36 -12.94
N SER A 52 -5.37 -47.44 -12.59
CA SER A 52 -4.41 -46.34 -12.77
C SER A 52 -4.25 -45.97 -14.25
N ALA A 53 -4.06 -46.94 -15.15
CA ALA A 53 -3.90 -46.70 -16.59
C ALA A 53 -5.16 -46.10 -17.26
N ARG A 54 -6.37 -46.51 -16.82
CA ARG A 54 -7.63 -45.91 -17.30
C ARG A 54 -7.74 -44.45 -16.91
N LEU A 55 -7.39 -44.12 -15.67
CA LEU A 55 -7.46 -42.76 -15.18
C LEU A 55 -6.38 -41.87 -15.79
N GLU A 56 -5.17 -42.39 -16.03
CA GLU A 56 -4.13 -41.71 -16.81
C GLU A 56 -4.60 -41.34 -18.22
N THR A 57 -5.29 -42.26 -18.90
CA THR A 57 -5.87 -42.00 -20.23
C THR A 57 -6.94 -40.89 -20.16
N ARG A 58 -7.77 -40.88 -19.10
CA ARG A 58 -8.76 -39.81 -18.87
C ARG A 58 -8.09 -38.47 -18.61
N VAL A 59 -7.02 -38.43 -17.81
CA VAL A 59 -6.23 -37.21 -17.54
C VAL A 59 -5.63 -36.67 -18.84
N ALA A 60 -5.02 -37.52 -19.67
CA ALA A 60 -4.45 -37.10 -20.95
C ALA A 60 -5.51 -36.49 -21.89
N LYS A 61 -6.69 -37.11 -21.99
CA LYS A 61 -7.81 -36.59 -22.79
C LYS A 61 -8.30 -35.23 -22.26
N LEU A 62 -8.42 -35.09 -20.94
CA LEU A 62 -8.84 -33.83 -20.32
C LEU A 62 -7.79 -32.72 -20.47
N ALA A 63 -6.50 -33.06 -20.53
CA ALA A 63 -5.43 -32.11 -20.82
C ALA A 63 -5.55 -31.56 -22.25
N GLU A 64 -5.85 -32.41 -23.24
CA GLU A 64 -6.10 -31.96 -24.62
C GLU A 64 -7.32 -31.05 -24.73
N THR A 65 -8.43 -31.39 -24.05
CA THR A 65 -9.63 -30.52 -24.04
C THR A 65 -9.35 -29.18 -23.39
N THR A 66 -8.51 -29.15 -22.34
CA THR A 66 -8.10 -27.91 -21.66
C THR A 66 -7.26 -27.02 -22.59
N ARG A 67 -6.25 -27.60 -23.27
CA ARG A 67 -5.43 -26.89 -24.27
C ARG A 67 -6.27 -26.36 -25.43
N ALA A 68 -7.21 -27.16 -25.95
CA ALA A 68 -8.11 -26.75 -27.01
C ALA A 68 -9.02 -25.59 -26.58
N ALA A 69 -9.59 -25.64 -25.37
CA ALA A 69 -10.40 -24.56 -24.83
C ALA A 69 -9.60 -23.26 -24.67
N ALA A 70 -8.38 -23.33 -24.12
CA ALA A 70 -7.49 -22.18 -23.98
C ALA A 70 -7.08 -21.56 -25.34
N ALA A 71 -6.73 -22.37 -26.33
CA ALA A 71 -6.42 -21.90 -27.69
C ALA A 71 -7.63 -21.23 -28.35
N ALA A 72 -8.81 -21.78 -28.12
CA ALA A 72 -10.04 -21.25 -28.68
C ALA A 72 -10.39 -19.88 -28.03
N SER A 73 -10.18 -19.70 -26.71
CA SER A 73 -10.34 -18.40 -26.03
C SER A 73 -9.39 -17.33 -26.59
N ARG A 74 -8.13 -17.69 -26.87
CA ARG A 74 -7.15 -16.78 -27.52
C ARG A 74 -7.65 -16.31 -28.89
N LYS A 75 -8.13 -17.23 -29.72
CA LYS A 75 -8.68 -16.92 -31.05
C LYS A 75 -9.89 -15.98 -31.00
N SER A 76 -10.75 -16.10 -29.98
CA SER A 76 -11.89 -15.21 -29.80
C SER A 76 -11.46 -13.78 -29.43
N LEU A 77 -10.43 -13.62 -28.58
CA LEU A 77 -9.85 -12.30 -28.29
C LEU A 77 -9.28 -11.63 -29.55
N GLU A 78 -8.53 -12.37 -30.36
CA GLU A 78 -8.01 -11.87 -31.65
C GLU A 78 -9.15 -11.47 -32.61
N SER A 79 -10.25 -12.24 -32.63
CA SER A 79 -11.43 -11.92 -33.44
C SER A 79 -12.08 -10.60 -33.04
N ILE A 80 -12.17 -10.31 -31.74
CA ILE A 80 -12.71 -9.03 -31.24
C ILE A 80 -11.83 -7.85 -31.70
N ALA A 81 -10.51 -7.97 -31.57
CA ALA A 81 -9.58 -6.94 -32.02
C ALA A 81 -9.70 -6.68 -33.54
N MET A 82 -9.87 -7.73 -34.35
CA MET A 82 -10.12 -7.60 -35.80
C MET A 82 -11.47 -6.93 -36.12
N LEU A 83 -12.52 -7.22 -35.34
CA LEU A 83 -13.83 -6.59 -35.50
C LEU A 83 -13.77 -5.10 -35.16
N SER A 84 -13.04 -4.72 -34.10
CA SER A 84 -12.79 -3.31 -33.76
C SER A 84 -12.07 -2.58 -34.90
N GLU A 85 -11.02 -3.19 -35.47
CA GLU A 85 -10.31 -2.57 -36.59
C GLU A 85 -11.20 -2.41 -37.84
N ARG A 86 -12.07 -3.39 -38.09
CA ARG A 86 -13.06 -3.32 -39.18
C ARG A 86 -14.12 -2.25 -38.91
N LEU A 87 -14.51 -2.01 -37.66
CA LEU A 87 -15.47 -0.96 -37.28
C LEU A 87 -14.89 0.42 -37.59
N ARG A 88 -13.59 0.63 -37.33
CA ARG A 88 -12.88 1.89 -37.61
C ARG A 88 -12.83 2.23 -39.10
N ARG A 89 -12.63 1.25 -40.00
CA ARG A 89 -12.49 1.44 -41.47
C ARG A 89 -11.54 2.59 -41.85
N GLU A 90 -10.32 2.59 -41.31
CA GLU A 90 -9.30 3.62 -41.56
C GLU A 90 -9.64 5.07 -41.09
N ARG A 91 -10.81 5.30 -40.49
CA ARG A 91 -11.19 6.61 -39.95
C ARG A 91 -10.26 7.04 -38.81
N ASP A 92 -10.13 8.35 -38.61
CA ASP A 92 -9.47 8.91 -37.42
C ASP A 92 -10.18 8.38 -36.16
N PRO A 93 -9.47 7.70 -35.23
CA PRO A 93 -10.06 7.21 -33.99
C PRO A 93 -10.78 8.30 -33.17
N ALA A 94 -10.40 9.57 -33.31
CA ALA A 94 -11.08 10.68 -32.66
C ALA A 94 -12.58 10.77 -33.02
N LEU A 95 -12.97 10.34 -34.24
CA LEU A 95 -14.37 10.30 -34.66
C LEU A 95 -15.17 9.22 -33.93
N MET A 96 -14.53 8.13 -33.50
CA MET A 96 -15.20 7.07 -32.75
C MET A 96 -15.56 7.57 -31.34
N VAL A 97 -14.63 8.28 -30.69
CA VAL A 97 -14.88 8.92 -29.38
C VAL A 97 -15.96 10.00 -29.48
N GLN A 98 -15.99 10.78 -30.56
CA GLN A 98 -17.03 11.79 -30.80
C GLN A 98 -18.43 11.19 -31.00
N ALA A 99 -18.52 9.92 -31.40
CA ALA A 99 -19.78 9.22 -31.60
C ALA A 99 -20.45 8.77 -30.30
N LEU A 100 -19.71 8.74 -29.18
CA LEU A 100 -20.22 8.26 -27.91
C LEU A 100 -21.36 9.13 -27.38
N SER A 101 -22.36 8.48 -26.78
CA SER A 101 -23.48 9.19 -26.16
C SER A 101 -22.99 10.09 -25.03
N THR A 102 -23.40 11.35 -25.05
CA THR A 102 -23.15 12.31 -23.98
C THR A 102 -24.17 12.23 -22.83
N THR A 103 -25.07 11.25 -22.84
CA THR A 103 -26.03 11.00 -21.74
C THR A 103 -25.39 10.29 -20.56
N HIS A 104 -24.26 9.60 -20.78
CA HIS A 104 -23.52 8.86 -19.76
C HIS A 104 -22.12 9.47 -19.56
N PRO A 105 -21.54 9.38 -18.35
CA PRO A 105 -20.18 9.81 -18.09
C PRO A 105 -19.15 8.80 -18.63
N ILE A 106 -17.88 9.22 -18.68
CA ILE A 106 -16.73 8.35 -18.96
C ILE A 106 -15.95 8.16 -17.65
N ALA A 107 -15.85 6.93 -17.16
CA ALA A 107 -14.98 6.54 -16.06
C ALA A 107 -13.56 6.32 -16.60
N LEU A 108 -12.62 7.18 -16.19
CA LEU A 108 -11.21 7.09 -16.57
C LEU A 108 -10.41 6.41 -15.46
N PHE A 109 -9.91 5.20 -15.74
CA PHE A 109 -9.06 4.43 -14.85
C PHE A 109 -7.59 4.86 -14.97
N PRO A 110 -6.84 4.90 -13.86
CA PRO A 110 -5.43 5.30 -13.91
C PRO A 110 -4.55 4.22 -14.56
N VAL A 111 -3.55 4.67 -15.32
CA VAL A 111 -2.46 3.83 -15.83
C VAL A 111 -1.11 4.46 -15.50
N SER A 112 -0.11 3.62 -15.26
CA SER A 112 1.27 4.06 -15.06
C SER A 112 1.94 4.30 -16.41
N VAL A 113 2.54 5.48 -16.57
CA VAL A 113 3.22 5.89 -17.81
C VAL A 113 4.70 6.01 -17.54
N GLN A 114 5.48 5.19 -18.24
CA GLN A 114 6.94 5.26 -18.24
C GLN A 114 7.40 5.82 -19.58
N THR A 115 8.41 6.69 -19.55
CA THR A 115 8.89 7.35 -20.75
C THR A 115 10.40 7.26 -20.86
N ARG A 116 10.91 7.19 -22.08
CA ARG A 116 12.33 7.21 -22.36
C ARG A 116 12.60 7.87 -23.71
N TYR A 117 13.54 8.80 -23.74
CA TYR A 117 14.14 9.27 -25.00
C TYR A 117 15.22 8.28 -25.44
N ASP A 118 15.40 8.13 -26.75
CA ASP A 118 16.62 7.52 -27.27
C ASP A 118 17.82 8.43 -27.08
N ASP A 119 19.02 7.86 -27.19
CA ASP A 119 20.28 8.57 -26.97
C ASP A 119 20.46 9.76 -27.93
N ALA A 120 19.90 9.66 -29.14
CA ALA A 120 19.91 10.75 -30.14
C ALA A 120 18.77 11.77 -29.94
N THR A 121 17.85 11.56 -29.00
CA THR A 121 16.65 12.37 -28.75
C THR A 121 15.75 12.58 -29.99
N THR A 122 15.72 11.57 -30.87
CA THR A 122 14.91 11.54 -32.10
C THR A 122 13.59 10.81 -31.94
N LYS A 123 13.44 9.99 -30.89
CA LYS A 123 12.21 9.30 -30.55
C LYS A 123 11.93 9.36 -29.05
N LEU A 124 10.65 9.51 -28.72
CA LEU A 124 10.12 9.38 -27.38
C LEU A 124 9.35 8.05 -27.30
N MET A 125 9.85 7.13 -26.49
CA MET A 125 9.26 5.83 -26.21
C MET A 125 8.36 5.96 -25.00
N ILE A 126 7.07 5.64 -25.15
CA ILE A 126 6.06 5.74 -24.11
C ILE A 126 5.55 4.33 -23.83
N ARG A 127 5.68 3.88 -22.58
CA ARG A 127 5.26 2.57 -22.10
C ARG A 127 4.12 2.76 -21.12
N ILE A 128 3.06 1.97 -21.28
CA ILE A 128 1.83 2.06 -20.52
C ILE A 128 1.65 0.77 -19.74
N TYR A 129 1.47 0.87 -18.43
CA TYR A 129 1.20 -0.26 -17.55
C TYR A 129 -0.16 -0.08 -16.87
N PRO A 130 -1.03 -1.10 -16.87
CA PRO A 130 -2.26 -1.08 -16.08
C PRO A 130 -1.92 -0.92 -14.60
N ASP A 131 -2.66 -0.05 -13.91
CA ASP A 131 -2.59 0.07 -12.44
C ASP A 131 -3.37 -1.07 -11.76
N THR A 132 -3.21 -1.24 -10.44
CA THR A 132 -3.82 -2.35 -9.67
C THR A 132 -5.33 -2.46 -9.88
N LEU A 133 -6.03 -1.33 -10.09
CA LEU A 133 -7.47 -1.32 -10.31
C LEU A 133 -7.89 -2.13 -11.55
N HIS A 134 -7.04 -2.27 -12.57
CA HIS A 134 -7.31 -3.09 -13.76
C HIS A 134 -7.14 -4.60 -13.55
N ASN A 135 -6.56 -5.03 -12.42
CA ASN A 135 -6.25 -6.43 -12.16
C ASN A 135 -7.51 -7.24 -11.88
N PHE A 136 -7.75 -8.24 -12.72
CA PHE A 136 -8.74 -9.28 -12.48
C PHE A 136 -8.03 -10.56 -12.04
N ALA A 137 -8.10 -10.85 -10.73
CA ALA A 137 -7.40 -11.95 -10.08
C ALA A 137 -8.35 -12.89 -9.30
N HIS A 138 -9.58 -12.46 -9.04
CA HIS A 138 -10.59 -13.23 -8.33
C HIS A 138 -11.00 -14.45 -9.15
N GLU A 139 -11.00 -15.62 -8.51
CA GLU A 139 -11.54 -16.87 -9.07
C GLU A 139 -12.95 -17.08 -8.52
N PRO A 140 -14.02 -16.86 -9.31
CA PRO A 140 -15.39 -17.02 -8.81
C PRO A 140 -15.71 -18.46 -8.41
N GLY A 141 -15.03 -19.44 -8.98
CA GLY A 141 -15.22 -20.84 -8.60
C GLY A 141 -14.68 -21.13 -7.20
N LEU A 142 -15.36 -22.00 -6.45
CA LEU A 142 -14.87 -22.53 -5.18
C LEU A 142 -14.03 -23.78 -5.41
N ARG A 143 -12.93 -23.88 -4.67
CA ARG A 143 -12.12 -25.10 -4.59
C ARG A 143 -12.81 -26.13 -3.70
N PRO A 144 -12.52 -27.44 -3.85
CA PRO A 144 -13.15 -28.46 -3.00
C PRO A 144 -13.00 -28.21 -1.51
N ASN A 145 -11.82 -27.76 -1.06
CA ASN A 145 -11.57 -27.41 0.33
C ASN A 145 -12.35 -26.17 0.80
N GLU A 146 -12.53 -25.17 -0.07
CA GLU A 146 -13.35 -23.98 0.24
C GLU A 146 -14.81 -24.35 0.40
N LEU A 147 -15.32 -25.25 -0.46
CA LEU A 147 -16.70 -25.72 -0.41
C LEU A 147 -16.95 -26.54 0.87
N ASP A 148 -16.03 -27.44 1.25
CA ASP A 148 -16.11 -28.22 2.49
C ASP A 148 -16.10 -27.32 3.73
N GLU A 149 -15.21 -26.32 3.78
CA GLU A 149 -15.15 -25.37 4.89
C GLU A 149 -16.36 -24.42 4.94
N GLY A 150 -16.89 -24.01 3.78
CA GLY A 150 -18.14 -23.25 3.68
C GLY A 150 -19.33 -24.03 4.24
N ARG A 151 -19.44 -25.32 3.93
CA ARG A 151 -20.44 -26.21 4.54
C ARG A 151 -20.26 -26.32 6.04
N ARG A 152 -19.03 -26.54 6.50
CA ARG A 152 -18.71 -26.62 7.93
C ARG A 152 -19.12 -25.35 8.67
N TYR A 153 -18.88 -24.18 8.09
CA TYR A 153 -19.32 -22.90 8.64
C TYR A 153 -20.84 -22.90 8.87
N TRP A 154 -21.64 -23.24 7.86
CA TRP A 154 -23.10 -23.23 7.97
C TRP A 154 -23.64 -24.31 8.92
N ILE A 155 -23.04 -25.51 8.94
CA ILE A 155 -23.37 -26.56 9.92
C ILE A 155 -23.17 -26.05 11.35
N LEU A 156 -22.04 -25.39 11.63
CA LEU A 156 -21.77 -24.81 12.95
C LEU A 156 -22.74 -23.67 13.30
N ARG A 157 -23.13 -22.84 12.32
CA ARG A 157 -24.12 -21.77 12.51
C ARG A 157 -25.52 -22.28 12.81
N PHE A 158 -25.95 -23.40 12.21
CA PHE A 158 -27.21 -24.05 12.54
C PHE A 158 -27.15 -24.77 13.90
N ALA A 159 -26.02 -25.40 14.22
CA ALA A 159 -25.84 -26.10 15.49
C ALA A 159 -25.79 -25.16 16.70
N ASN A 160 -25.20 -23.97 16.55
CA ASN A 160 -25.15 -22.95 17.60
C ASN A 160 -25.54 -21.55 17.07
N PRO A 161 -26.85 -21.26 16.93
CA PRO A 161 -27.34 -19.99 16.40
C PRO A 161 -26.90 -18.76 17.22
N ALA A 162 -26.58 -18.95 18.51
CA ALA A 162 -26.22 -17.87 19.43
C ALA A 162 -24.74 -17.44 19.34
N ASP A 163 -23.87 -18.24 18.70
CA ASP A 163 -22.44 -17.91 18.51
C ASP A 163 -22.12 -17.72 17.01
N PRO A 164 -22.41 -16.53 16.46
CA PRO A 164 -22.07 -16.22 15.08
C PRO A 164 -20.56 -15.99 14.85
N VAL A 165 -19.82 -15.64 15.90
CA VAL A 165 -18.44 -15.10 15.81
C VAL A 165 -17.40 -16.21 15.68
N SER A 166 -17.58 -17.32 16.39
CA SER A 166 -16.62 -18.43 16.37
C SER A 166 -16.49 -19.08 14.98
N PRO A 167 -17.57 -19.47 14.29
CA PRO A 167 -17.47 -20.06 12.95
C PRO A 167 -16.85 -19.10 11.93
N TRP A 168 -17.19 -17.80 12.02
CA TRP A 168 -16.63 -16.77 11.15
C TRP A 168 -15.12 -16.60 11.33
N THR A 169 -14.67 -16.53 12.59
CA THR A 169 -13.25 -16.39 12.91
C THR A 169 -12.44 -17.58 12.41
N GLN A 170 -12.99 -18.79 12.46
CA GLN A 170 -12.32 -20.00 11.98
C GLN A 170 -12.11 -19.99 10.46
N ILE A 171 -13.17 -19.76 9.68
CA ILE A 171 -13.06 -19.77 8.21
C ILE A 171 -12.21 -18.60 7.68
N ALA A 172 -12.32 -17.42 8.29
CA ALA A 172 -11.53 -16.26 7.90
C ALA A 172 -10.02 -16.42 8.19
N ARG A 173 -9.64 -17.19 9.24
CA ARG A 173 -8.23 -17.54 9.48
C ARG A 173 -7.67 -18.44 8.37
N LEU A 174 -8.48 -19.33 7.81
CA LEU A 174 -8.04 -20.26 6.76
C LEU A 174 -7.77 -19.53 5.43
N PHE A 175 -8.75 -18.73 4.96
CA PHE A 175 -8.75 -18.14 3.61
C PHE A 175 -8.52 -16.62 3.55
N GLY A 176 -8.47 -15.93 4.70
CA GLY A 176 -8.54 -14.47 4.77
C GLY A 176 -10.00 -13.96 4.73
N PRO A 177 -10.30 -12.80 5.32
CA PRO A 177 -11.68 -12.35 5.54
C PRO A 177 -12.44 -12.07 4.23
N SER A 178 -11.80 -11.45 3.22
CA SER A 178 -12.45 -11.15 1.93
C SER A 178 -12.87 -12.40 1.16
N ARG A 179 -11.99 -13.41 1.08
CA ARG A 179 -12.30 -14.69 0.41
C ARG A 179 -13.27 -15.53 1.24
N ALA A 180 -13.14 -15.54 2.57
CA ALA A 180 -14.08 -16.25 3.44
C ALA A 180 -15.50 -15.68 3.36
N ALA A 181 -15.66 -14.35 3.28
CA ALA A 181 -16.97 -13.72 3.08
C ALA A 181 -17.61 -14.17 1.76
N TYR A 182 -16.81 -14.27 0.69
CA TYR A 182 -17.28 -14.80 -0.60
C TYR A 182 -17.73 -16.26 -0.46
N VAL A 183 -16.89 -17.14 0.10
CA VAL A 183 -17.20 -18.56 0.31
C VAL A 183 -18.52 -18.72 1.08
N VAL A 184 -18.68 -18.02 2.21
CA VAL A 184 -19.89 -18.10 3.03
C VAL A 184 -21.14 -17.69 2.24
N ARG A 185 -21.07 -16.60 1.48
CA ARG A 185 -22.19 -16.11 0.65
C ARG A 185 -22.52 -17.07 -0.48
N THR A 186 -21.52 -17.61 -1.17
CA THR A 186 -21.72 -18.55 -2.27
C THR A 186 -22.26 -19.91 -1.79
N THR A 187 -21.91 -20.35 -0.58
CA THR A 187 -22.42 -21.61 0.01
C THR A 187 -23.64 -21.40 0.91
N THR A 188 -24.37 -20.28 0.76
CA THR A 188 -25.57 -20.01 1.58
C THR A 188 -26.62 -21.11 1.35
N PRO A 189 -27.09 -21.81 2.41
CA PRO A 189 -28.09 -22.85 2.26
C PRO A 189 -29.46 -22.26 1.93
N ALA A 190 -30.31 -23.03 1.24
CA ALA A 190 -31.62 -22.59 0.79
C ALA A 190 -32.57 -22.21 1.96
N ASN A 191 -32.33 -22.78 3.13
CA ASN A 191 -33.08 -22.57 4.37
C ASN A 191 -32.35 -21.68 5.39
N ALA A 192 -31.44 -20.80 4.96
CA ALA A 192 -30.67 -19.92 5.85
C ALA A 192 -31.54 -18.97 6.70
N ASP A 193 -32.76 -18.64 6.26
CA ASP A 193 -33.75 -17.86 7.01
C ASP A 193 -34.38 -18.63 8.18
N GLN A 194 -34.16 -19.94 8.25
CA GLN A 194 -34.68 -20.84 9.30
C GLN A 194 -33.63 -21.20 10.38
N ILE A 195 -32.54 -20.42 10.47
CA ILE A 195 -31.55 -20.60 11.55
C ILE A 195 -32.22 -20.41 12.91
N GLY A 196 -32.07 -21.41 13.79
CA GLY A 196 -32.69 -21.45 15.11
C GLY A 196 -34.08 -22.12 15.16
N THR A 197 -34.67 -22.46 14.01
CA THR A 197 -35.92 -23.23 13.92
C THR A 197 -35.74 -24.57 13.22
N ALA A 198 -34.94 -24.62 12.15
CA ALA A 198 -34.53 -25.85 11.48
C ALA A 198 -33.27 -26.46 12.12
N ALA A 199 -33.16 -27.80 12.06
CA ALA A 199 -32.05 -28.53 12.70
C ALA A 199 -30.76 -28.56 11.86
N GLU A 200 -30.87 -28.57 10.52
CA GLU A 200 -29.73 -28.74 9.61
C GLU A 200 -29.84 -27.85 8.36
N PRO A 201 -28.72 -27.40 7.77
CA PRO A 201 -28.70 -26.63 6.53
C PRO A 201 -28.96 -27.49 5.29
N GLU A 202 -29.71 -26.95 4.32
CA GLU A 202 -29.98 -27.56 3.01
C GLU A 202 -29.13 -26.92 1.91
N PHE A 203 -28.17 -27.68 1.37
CA PHE A 203 -27.24 -27.19 0.32
C PHE A 203 -27.68 -27.63 -1.09
N ASP A 204 -27.51 -26.73 -2.06
CA ASP A 204 -27.61 -27.02 -3.50
C ASP A 204 -26.20 -26.93 -4.12
N ASP A 205 -25.45 -28.03 -4.06
CA ASP A 205 -24.06 -28.08 -4.52
C ASP A 205 -23.93 -27.88 -6.05
N ASP A 206 -24.99 -28.18 -6.82
CA ASP A 206 -24.98 -28.03 -8.29
C ASP A 206 -25.06 -26.56 -8.72
N ALA A 207 -25.54 -25.67 -7.84
CA ALA A 207 -25.58 -24.23 -8.06
C ALA A 207 -24.24 -23.53 -7.80
N VAL A 208 -23.27 -24.19 -7.15
CA VAL A 208 -21.99 -23.59 -6.77
C VAL A 208 -20.94 -23.73 -7.87
N PRO A 209 -20.44 -22.62 -8.46
CA PRO A 209 -19.39 -22.70 -9.48
C PRO A 209 -18.08 -23.25 -8.87
N GLN A 210 -17.38 -24.12 -9.61
CA GLN A 210 -16.11 -24.72 -9.16
C GLN A 210 -14.87 -24.09 -9.81
N ALA A 211 -13.78 -24.02 -9.06
CA ALA A 211 -12.53 -23.40 -9.49
C ALA A 211 -11.75 -24.22 -10.53
N ALA A 212 -11.07 -23.53 -11.45
CA ALA A 212 -10.36 -24.11 -12.59
C ALA A 212 -8.95 -24.67 -12.28
N GLY A 213 -8.33 -24.36 -11.13
CA GLY A 213 -6.97 -24.83 -10.80
C GLY A 213 -6.34 -24.18 -9.55
N GLU A 214 -5.07 -24.51 -9.28
CA GLU A 214 -4.31 -24.05 -8.09
C GLU A 214 -3.78 -22.61 -8.20
N SER A 215 -3.46 -22.14 -9.41
CA SER A 215 -2.98 -20.77 -9.66
C SER A 215 -3.96 -19.97 -10.53
N ALA A 216 -4.47 -18.86 -9.99
CA ALA A 216 -5.26 -17.90 -10.75
C ALA A 216 -4.33 -17.06 -11.64
N GLN A 217 -4.55 -17.09 -12.96
CA GLN A 217 -3.92 -16.14 -13.86
C GLN A 217 -4.56 -14.77 -13.67
N VAL A 218 -3.74 -13.74 -13.49
CA VAL A 218 -4.19 -12.35 -13.41
C VAL A 218 -4.26 -11.76 -14.82
N PHE A 219 -5.36 -11.08 -15.13
CA PHE A 219 -5.55 -10.35 -16.38
C PHE A 219 -5.81 -8.86 -16.13
N ALA A 220 -5.33 -7.98 -16.99
CA ALA A 220 -5.81 -6.60 -17.07
C ALA A 220 -7.13 -6.60 -17.84
N GLN A 221 -8.15 -5.92 -17.30
CA GLN A 221 -9.43 -5.67 -17.97
C GLN A 221 -9.81 -4.19 -17.89
N ALA A 222 -10.93 -3.81 -18.50
CA ALA A 222 -11.43 -2.43 -18.56
C ALA A 222 -10.43 -1.42 -19.13
N LEU A 223 -9.58 -1.88 -20.06
CA LEU A 223 -8.68 -1.04 -20.83
C LEU A 223 -9.43 -0.40 -22.02
N PRO A 224 -8.99 0.77 -22.50
CA PRO A 224 -9.57 1.37 -23.69
C PRO A 224 -9.23 0.57 -24.95
N ASP A 225 -10.06 0.67 -26.00
CA ASP A 225 -9.77 0.03 -27.30
C ASP A 225 -8.41 0.47 -27.84
N ARG A 226 -8.03 1.75 -27.66
CA ARG A 226 -6.72 2.31 -28.01
C ARG A 226 -6.32 3.46 -27.10
N PHE A 227 -5.00 3.61 -26.93
CA PHE A 227 -4.41 4.79 -26.31
C PHE A 227 -3.98 5.86 -27.34
N VAL A 228 -4.01 7.11 -26.91
CA VAL A 228 -3.46 8.28 -27.59
C VAL A 228 -2.51 9.03 -26.67
N ALA A 229 -1.32 9.33 -27.18
CA ALA A 229 -0.35 10.21 -26.53
C ALA A 229 -0.49 11.64 -27.08
N ILE A 230 -0.71 12.61 -26.20
CA ILE A 230 -0.86 14.03 -26.51
C ILE A 230 0.23 14.80 -25.76
N GLY A 231 1.16 15.38 -26.52
CA GLY A 231 2.19 16.25 -25.96
C GLY A 231 1.76 17.71 -25.96
N LEU A 232 1.90 18.39 -24.82
CA LEU A 232 1.63 19.81 -24.67
C LEU A 232 2.93 20.57 -24.35
N ARG A 233 3.10 21.74 -24.96
CA ARG A 233 4.13 22.73 -24.63
C ARG A 233 3.53 24.13 -24.65
N ASP A 234 3.78 24.92 -23.61
CA ASP A 234 3.18 26.25 -23.43
C ASP A 234 1.64 26.25 -23.58
N GLY A 235 1.00 25.18 -23.12
CA GLY A 235 -0.45 24.98 -23.24
C GLY A 235 -0.96 24.66 -24.66
N ARG A 236 -0.08 24.49 -25.64
CA ARG A 236 -0.41 24.11 -27.03
C ARG A 236 -0.06 22.66 -27.31
N GLN A 237 -0.89 21.98 -28.10
CA GLN A 237 -0.62 20.61 -28.56
C GLN A 237 0.48 20.60 -29.61
N ILE A 238 1.58 19.90 -29.32
CA ILE A 238 2.73 19.74 -30.25
C ILE A 238 2.67 18.41 -31.03
N PHE A 239 2.04 17.37 -30.48
CA PHE A 239 1.76 16.13 -31.20
C PHE A 239 0.51 15.44 -30.62
N ARG A 240 -0.09 14.57 -31.45
CA ARG A 240 -1.12 13.60 -31.07
C ARG A 240 -0.83 12.30 -31.82
N LYS A 241 -0.49 11.23 -31.10
CA LYS A 241 -0.12 9.94 -31.68
C LYS A 241 -1.00 8.83 -31.12
N TRP A 242 -1.67 8.09 -31.99
CA TRP A 242 -2.49 6.93 -31.63
C TRP A 242 -1.65 5.64 -31.62
N GLY A 243 -1.92 4.75 -30.67
CA GLY A 243 -1.35 3.40 -30.59
C GLY A 243 -2.13 2.36 -31.41
N THR A 244 -1.76 1.09 -31.25
CA THR A 244 -2.49 -0.06 -31.82
C THR A 244 -3.70 -0.44 -30.96
N VAL A 245 -4.49 -1.43 -31.42
CA VAL A 245 -5.64 -1.97 -30.66
C VAL A 245 -5.14 -2.69 -29.42
N VAL A 246 -5.79 -2.43 -28.30
CA VAL A 246 -5.58 -3.11 -27.03
C VAL A 246 -6.59 -4.25 -26.96
N ALA A 247 -6.13 -5.45 -26.60
CA ALA A 247 -7.04 -6.57 -26.39
C ALA A 247 -7.94 -6.31 -25.17
N ASP A 248 -9.20 -6.75 -25.23
CA ASP A 248 -10.15 -6.67 -24.11
C ASP A 248 -9.56 -7.20 -22.80
N GLN A 249 -8.65 -8.19 -22.90
CA GLN A 249 -7.92 -8.76 -21.78
C GLN A 249 -6.45 -8.98 -22.12
N LEU A 250 -5.58 -8.60 -21.19
CA LEU A 250 -4.14 -8.82 -21.29
C LEU A 250 -3.64 -9.63 -20.10
N ALA A 251 -2.85 -10.68 -20.33
CA ALA A 251 -2.26 -11.43 -19.24
C ALA A 251 -1.25 -10.56 -18.47
N LEU A 252 -1.40 -10.51 -17.13
CA LEU A 252 -0.60 -9.72 -16.19
C LEU A 252 0.23 -10.58 -15.21
N SER A 253 0.24 -11.89 -15.42
CA SER A 253 0.96 -12.85 -14.58
C SER A 253 1.83 -13.77 -15.43
N PRO A 254 3.02 -14.17 -14.95
CA PRO A 254 3.81 -15.17 -15.64
C PRO A 254 3.05 -16.51 -15.70
N LEU A 255 3.23 -17.27 -16.78
CA LEU A 255 2.60 -18.57 -16.95
C LEU A 255 3.51 -19.67 -16.39
N PHE A 256 3.09 -20.29 -15.29
CA PHE A 256 3.82 -21.41 -14.68
C PHE A 256 3.13 -22.76 -14.85
N ASP A 257 1.91 -22.81 -15.39
CA ASP A 257 1.19 -24.06 -15.62
C ASP A 257 1.79 -24.81 -16.81
N PRO A 258 2.49 -25.95 -16.61
CA PRO A 258 3.16 -26.67 -17.68
C PRO A 258 2.21 -27.18 -18.77
N LEU A 259 0.90 -27.31 -18.47
CA LEU A 259 -0.11 -27.73 -19.45
C LEU A 259 -0.37 -26.68 -20.54
N LEU A 260 -0.12 -25.42 -20.21
CA LEU A 260 -0.44 -24.27 -21.04
C LEU A 260 0.79 -23.62 -21.67
N VAL A 261 2.00 -24.06 -21.31
CA VAL A 261 3.26 -23.62 -21.92
C VAL A 261 3.45 -24.34 -23.27
N GLU A 262 3.97 -23.61 -24.27
CA GLU A 262 4.19 -24.17 -25.62
C GLU A 262 5.33 -25.20 -25.67
N ASP A 263 6.38 -25.00 -24.86
CA ASP A 263 7.52 -25.91 -24.68
C ASP A 263 7.84 -26.10 -23.18
N PRO A 264 7.51 -27.25 -22.57
CA PRO A 264 7.80 -27.55 -21.17
C PRO A 264 9.30 -27.62 -20.82
N ASP A 265 10.19 -27.85 -21.80
CA ASP A 265 11.63 -28.01 -21.59
C ASP A 265 12.38 -26.66 -21.70
N SER A 266 11.76 -25.64 -22.30
CA SER A 266 12.27 -24.27 -22.46
C SER A 266 11.25 -23.24 -21.96
N VAL A 267 10.92 -23.28 -20.67
CA VAL A 267 9.88 -22.43 -20.07
C VAL A 267 10.35 -20.97 -19.97
N ASP A 268 9.95 -20.14 -20.93
CA ASP A 268 9.88 -18.68 -20.74
C ASP A 268 8.46 -18.31 -20.23
N PRO A 269 8.31 -17.96 -18.93
CA PRO A 269 7.01 -17.68 -18.35
C PRO A 269 6.39 -16.36 -18.86
N PHE A 270 7.13 -15.57 -19.65
CA PHE A 270 6.66 -14.34 -20.29
C PHE A 270 6.49 -14.45 -21.81
N ALA A 271 6.58 -15.65 -22.40
CA ALA A 271 6.38 -15.82 -23.83
C ALA A 271 4.94 -15.52 -24.30
N GLY A 272 4.75 -15.48 -25.63
CA GLY A 272 3.44 -15.37 -26.26
C GLY A 272 2.68 -14.08 -25.89
N ASP A 273 1.45 -14.23 -25.41
CA ASP A 273 0.54 -13.15 -25.02
C ASP A 273 0.96 -12.38 -23.77
N ARG A 274 2.08 -12.76 -23.13
CA ARG A 274 2.70 -12.08 -21.97
C ARG A 274 3.95 -11.32 -22.32
N ALA A 275 4.47 -11.47 -23.55
CA ALA A 275 5.73 -10.85 -23.98
C ALA A 275 5.68 -9.33 -23.89
N TRP A 276 4.47 -8.76 -24.00
CA TRP A 276 4.23 -7.33 -23.83
C TRP A 276 4.70 -6.82 -22.46
N MET A 277 4.74 -7.64 -21.40
CA MET A 277 5.14 -7.20 -20.05
C MET A 277 6.62 -6.80 -19.98
N VAL A 278 7.48 -7.51 -20.71
CA VAL A 278 8.95 -7.39 -20.63
C VAL A 278 9.61 -6.85 -21.91
N ASN A 279 8.96 -6.97 -23.07
CA ASN A 279 9.51 -6.55 -24.36
C ASN A 279 8.79 -5.29 -24.91
N TYR A 280 9.55 -4.28 -25.34
CA TYR A 280 9.00 -3.02 -25.88
C TYR A 280 8.18 -3.22 -27.15
N ALA A 281 8.73 -3.91 -28.14
CA ALA A 281 8.06 -4.12 -29.43
C ALA A 281 6.78 -4.95 -29.27
N ALA A 282 6.78 -5.93 -28.37
CA ALA A 282 5.58 -6.71 -28.06
C ALA A 282 4.47 -5.86 -27.42
N ALA A 283 4.82 -4.88 -26.56
CA ALA A 283 3.81 -3.96 -26.03
C ALA A 283 3.31 -2.94 -27.06
N GLU A 284 4.18 -2.49 -27.97
CA GLU A 284 3.74 -1.62 -29.07
C GLU A 284 2.78 -2.36 -29.99
N ALA A 285 3.00 -3.65 -30.25
CA ALA A 285 2.04 -4.50 -30.96
C ALA A 285 0.72 -4.67 -30.19
N ALA A 286 0.78 -4.87 -28.87
CA ALA A 286 -0.37 -5.06 -27.99
C ALA A 286 -1.12 -3.76 -27.59
N GLY A 287 -0.70 -2.59 -28.10
CA GLY A 287 -1.34 -1.29 -27.80
C GLY A 287 -0.92 -0.66 -26.47
N MET A 288 0.01 -1.28 -25.74
CA MET A 288 0.52 -0.87 -24.43
C MET A 288 1.83 -0.06 -24.51
N ALA A 289 2.28 0.29 -25.71
CA ALA A 289 3.34 1.26 -25.92
C ALA A 289 3.08 2.13 -27.16
N ILE A 290 3.59 3.36 -27.14
CA ILE A 290 3.48 4.32 -28.24
C ILE A 290 4.84 4.95 -28.48
N THR A 291 5.32 4.87 -29.71
CA THR A 291 6.54 5.56 -30.14
C THR A 291 6.19 6.86 -30.87
N VAL A 292 6.69 7.99 -30.35
CA VAL A 292 6.55 9.32 -30.98
C VAL A 292 7.89 9.66 -31.64
N LEU A 293 7.88 9.84 -32.95
CA LEU A 293 9.06 10.21 -33.72
C LEU A 293 9.20 11.73 -33.82
N GLN A 294 10.41 12.21 -34.09
CA GLN A 294 10.66 13.63 -34.39
C GLN A 294 9.76 14.17 -35.52
N ALA A 295 9.38 13.33 -36.49
CA ALA A 295 8.46 13.70 -37.57
C ALA A 295 6.99 13.89 -37.13
N ASP A 296 6.61 13.34 -35.97
CA ASP A 296 5.25 13.47 -35.43
C ASP A 296 5.04 14.82 -34.69
N VAL A 297 6.10 15.59 -34.44
CA VAL A 297 6.08 16.83 -33.66
C VAL A 297 5.95 18.06 -34.55
N GLN A 298 4.92 18.88 -34.29
CA GLN A 298 4.64 20.10 -35.06
C GLN A 298 5.55 21.26 -34.67
N GLY A 299 6.36 21.73 -35.63
CA GLY A 299 7.12 22.99 -35.56
C GLY A 299 8.19 23.05 -34.47
N ASN A 300 8.53 21.92 -33.84
CA ASN A 300 9.38 21.85 -32.66
C ASN A 300 10.21 20.56 -32.64
N GLU A 301 11.31 20.58 -31.89
CA GLU A 301 12.15 19.41 -31.70
C GLU A 301 11.88 18.71 -30.35
N LEU A 302 11.98 17.38 -30.34
CA LEU A 302 11.84 16.57 -29.12
C LEU A 302 12.91 16.93 -28.08
N ARG A 303 14.09 17.40 -28.52
CA ARG A 303 15.17 17.90 -27.63
C ARG A 303 14.75 19.04 -26.70
N GLN A 304 13.68 19.77 -27.05
CA GLN A 304 13.14 20.86 -26.22
C GLN A 304 12.16 20.36 -25.13
N GLY A 305 11.89 19.04 -25.07
CA GLY A 305 11.06 18.41 -24.04
C GLY A 305 9.54 18.62 -24.20
N VAL A 306 8.76 18.06 -23.29
CA VAL A 306 7.30 18.11 -23.26
C VAL A 306 6.86 18.58 -21.87
N ASP A 307 6.14 19.70 -21.76
CA ASP A 307 5.73 20.24 -20.46
C ASP A 307 4.68 19.37 -19.79
N ARG A 308 3.79 18.78 -20.59
CA ARG A 308 2.81 17.80 -20.12
C ARG A 308 2.54 16.77 -21.21
N LEU A 309 2.75 15.51 -20.90
CA LEU A 309 2.35 14.36 -21.71
C LEU A 309 1.07 13.77 -21.11
N LEU A 310 0.01 13.73 -21.91
CA LEU A 310 -1.25 13.07 -21.57
C LEU A 310 -1.34 11.76 -22.37
N VAL A 311 -1.52 10.65 -21.70
CA VAL A 311 -1.89 9.37 -22.30
C VAL A 311 -3.35 9.13 -21.95
N LEU A 312 -4.21 9.02 -22.96
CA LEU A 312 -5.66 8.87 -22.79
C LEU A 312 -6.17 7.75 -23.67
N GLY A 313 -7.24 7.07 -23.28
CA GLY A 313 -7.95 6.16 -24.15
C GLY A 313 -9.39 6.00 -23.68
N VAL A 314 -10.31 5.70 -24.59
CA VAL A 314 -11.71 5.40 -24.28
C VAL A 314 -12.09 4.16 -25.08
N ASP A 315 -12.82 3.24 -24.47
CA ASP A 315 -13.37 2.09 -25.17
C ASP A 315 -14.68 2.45 -25.85
N TRP A 316 -14.64 2.70 -27.16
CA TRP A 316 -15.83 2.97 -27.97
C TRP A 316 -16.52 1.71 -28.48
N THR A 317 -15.97 0.53 -28.19
CA THR A 317 -16.55 -0.74 -28.62
C THR A 317 -17.52 -1.30 -27.58
N GLN A 318 -17.57 -0.73 -26.38
CA GLN A 318 -18.55 -1.04 -25.34
C GLN A 318 -19.77 -0.13 -25.44
N THR A 319 -20.94 -0.68 -25.10
CA THR A 319 -22.12 0.15 -24.80
C THR A 319 -22.04 0.64 -23.35
N PRO A 320 -22.75 1.73 -22.98
CA PRO A 320 -22.80 2.19 -21.60
C PRO A 320 -23.18 1.10 -20.59
N GLU A 321 -24.08 0.19 -20.96
CA GLU A 321 -24.58 -0.90 -20.12
C GLU A 321 -23.50 -1.97 -19.92
N SER A 322 -22.90 -2.46 -21.01
CA SER A 322 -21.85 -3.49 -20.98
C SER A 322 -20.56 -3.00 -20.30
N ALA A 323 -20.22 -1.71 -20.45
CA ALA A 323 -19.12 -1.09 -19.73
C ALA A 323 -19.41 -0.93 -18.23
N ALA A 324 -20.67 -0.66 -17.83
CA ALA A 324 -21.07 -0.64 -16.43
C ALA A 324 -21.04 -2.02 -15.78
N GLU A 325 -21.44 -3.07 -16.51
CA GLU A 325 -21.31 -4.46 -16.07
C GLU A 325 -19.84 -4.88 -15.90
N LEU A 326 -18.96 -4.50 -16.85
CA LEU A 326 -17.52 -4.74 -16.74
C LEU A 326 -16.90 -4.02 -15.54
N MET A 327 -17.28 -2.76 -15.31
CA MET A 327 -16.82 -2.00 -14.13
C MET A 327 -17.33 -2.61 -12.81
N ALA A 328 -18.59 -3.05 -12.76
CA ALA A 328 -19.14 -3.74 -11.60
C ALA A 328 -18.36 -5.03 -11.31
N GLY A 329 -18.12 -5.86 -12.34
CA GLY A 329 -17.34 -7.08 -12.19
C GLY A 329 -15.89 -6.83 -11.74
N LEU A 330 -15.28 -5.71 -12.15
CA LEU A 330 -13.94 -5.33 -11.71
C LEU A 330 -13.91 -4.94 -10.23
N LEU A 331 -14.88 -4.17 -9.76
CA LEU A 331 -15.00 -3.76 -8.36
C LEU A 331 -15.34 -4.95 -7.44
N ASP A 332 -16.25 -5.82 -7.89
CA ASP A 332 -16.60 -7.07 -7.21
C ASP A 332 -15.40 -8.03 -7.08
N ASN A 333 -14.60 -8.14 -8.16
CA ASN A 333 -13.32 -8.84 -8.13
C ASN A 333 -12.40 -8.31 -7.02
N HIS A 334 -12.28 -6.99 -6.85
CA HIS A 334 -11.42 -6.40 -5.81
C HIS A 334 -12.00 -6.59 -4.40
N GLN A 335 -13.33 -6.53 -4.26
CA GLN A 335 -14.02 -6.79 -2.99
C GLN A 335 -13.71 -8.19 -2.45
N HIS A 336 -13.56 -9.18 -3.34
CA HIS A 336 -13.35 -10.58 -2.98
C HIS A 336 -11.93 -11.13 -3.20
N ALA A 337 -10.99 -10.33 -3.70
CA ALA A 337 -9.58 -10.68 -3.87
C ALA A 337 -8.68 -9.94 -2.86
N GLU A 338 -7.98 -8.88 -3.29
CA GLU A 338 -7.02 -8.13 -2.46
C GLU A 338 -7.68 -7.26 -1.38
N GLY A 339 -8.99 -7.04 -1.49
CA GLY A 339 -9.80 -6.26 -0.57
C GLY A 339 -10.12 -4.86 -1.10
N LEU A 340 -11.33 -4.41 -0.80
CA LEU A 340 -11.85 -3.08 -1.14
C LEU A 340 -12.31 -2.41 0.16
N ALA A 341 -12.03 -1.11 0.35
CA ALA A 341 -12.51 -0.37 1.52
C ALA A 341 -12.66 1.13 1.21
N PHE A 342 -13.69 1.76 1.76
CA PHE A 342 -13.74 3.22 1.84
C PHE A 342 -12.83 3.69 2.97
N VAL A 343 -12.03 4.72 2.69
CA VAL A 343 -11.09 5.28 3.65
C VAL A 343 -11.60 6.64 4.12
N ALA A 344 -11.78 6.78 5.42
CA ALA A 344 -12.14 8.05 6.03
C ALA A 344 -11.05 9.11 5.80
N GLN A 345 -11.45 10.35 5.56
CA GLN A 345 -10.54 11.47 5.37
C GLN A 345 -9.72 11.71 6.63
N GLY A 346 -8.43 11.94 6.44
CA GLY A 346 -7.48 12.11 7.54
C GLY A 346 -7.12 10.85 8.31
N THR A 347 -7.52 9.67 7.82
CA THR A 347 -6.95 8.39 8.24
C THR A 347 -5.41 8.45 8.15
N PRO A 348 -4.68 8.20 9.25
CA PRO A 348 -3.22 8.23 9.23
C PRO A 348 -2.66 7.21 8.24
N THR A 349 -1.70 7.64 7.42
CA THR A 349 -1.02 6.76 6.45
C THR A 349 0.15 6.00 7.07
N ASN A 350 0.71 6.51 8.17
CA ASN A 350 1.82 5.91 8.92
C ASN A 350 1.41 5.61 10.36
N ASN A 351 2.05 4.60 10.96
CA ASN A 351 1.91 4.35 12.39
C ASN A 351 2.66 5.44 13.16
N THR A 352 2.06 5.97 14.22
CA THR A 352 2.74 6.81 15.21
C THR A 352 2.62 6.14 16.57
N GLY A 353 3.44 6.55 17.54
CA GLY A 353 3.33 6.02 18.91
C GLY A 353 1.95 6.25 19.57
N ALA A 354 1.17 7.22 19.08
CA ALA A 354 -0.16 7.57 19.61
C ALA A 354 -1.33 7.02 18.78
N LYS A 355 -1.22 6.97 17.44
CA LYS A 355 -2.27 6.47 16.52
C LYS A 355 -1.64 5.60 15.43
N ARG A 356 -2.22 4.42 15.17
CA ARG A 356 -1.80 3.54 14.07
C ARG A 356 -2.29 4.06 12.72
N SER A 357 -1.64 3.62 11.65
CA SER A 357 -2.12 3.80 10.28
C SER A 357 -3.45 3.07 10.07
N GLY A 358 -4.33 3.62 9.23
CA GLY A 358 -5.56 2.93 8.87
C GLY A 358 -5.34 1.64 8.07
N PHE A 359 -4.13 1.44 7.54
CA PHE A 359 -3.71 0.19 6.91
C PHE A 359 -3.44 -0.93 7.94
N ALA A 360 -3.00 -0.56 9.15
CA ALA A 360 -2.73 -1.47 10.28
C ALA A 360 -3.82 -1.39 11.37
N ALA A 361 -5.04 -0.97 11.01
CA ALA A 361 -6.22 -1.21 11.84
C ALA A 361 -6.31 -2.72 12.13
N ASN A 362 -6.74 -3.09 13.33
CA ASN A 362 -6.58 -4.46 13.82
C ASN A 362 -7.14 -5.45 12.80
N GLY A 363 -6.44 -6.56 12.53
CA GLY A 363 -6.99 -7.62 11.68
C GLY A 363 -8.39 -8.08 12.16
N GLY A 364 -8.68 -7.88 13.45
CA GLY A 364 -10.01 -8.04 14.04
C GLY A 364 -11.08 -7.06 13.55
N ASP A 365 -10.74 -5.79 13.28
CA ASP A 365 -11.70 -4.77 12.80
C ASP A 365 -12.11 -5.07 11.35
N VAL A 366 -11.14 -5.42 10.50
CA VAL A 366 -11.40 -5.87 9.12
C VAL A 366 -12.19 -7.18 9.11
N LEU A 367 -11.86 -8.10 10.02
CA LEU A 367 -12.59 -9.35 10.20
C LEU A 367 -14.05 -9.08 10.59
N ALA A 368 -14.30 -8.19 11.56
CA ALA A 368 -15.65 -7.85 11.99
C ALA A 368 -16.45 -7.17 10.87
N ALA A 369 -15.86 -6.19 10.18
CA ALA A 369 -16.52 -5.45 9.10
C ALA A 369 -16.90 -6.32 7.90
N LEU A 370 -16.18 -7.43 7.67
CA LEU A 370 -16.45 -8.37 6.58
C LEU A 370 -17.30 -9.58 7.00
N ASP A 371 -17.74 -9.66 8.27
CA ASP A 371 -18.74 -10.64 8.69
C ASP A 371 -20.00 -10.45 7.83
N PRO A 372 -20.45 -11.47 7.07
CA PRO A 372 -21.59 -11.34 6.17
C PRO A 372 -22.85 -10.80 6.85
N ALA A 373 -23.15 -11.22 8.09
CA ALA A 373 -24.34 -10.77 8.79
C ALA A 373 -24.26 -9.29 9.20
N GLN A 374 -23.08 -8.83 9.64
CA GLN A 374 -22.85 -7.42 10.00
C GLN A 374 -22.85 -6.53 8.77
N ALA A 375 -22.15 -6.96 7.70
CA ALA A 375 -22.09 -6.24 6.44
C ALA A 375 -23.48 -6.10 5.80
N ASP A 376 -24.31 -7.15 5.84
CA ASP A 376 -25.68 -7.11 5.31
C ASP A 376 -26.58 -6.18 6.13
N ALA A 377 -26.50 -6.26 7.46
CA ALA A 377 -27.26 -5.38 8.34
C ALA A 377 -26.85 -3.90 8.15
N GLN A 378 -25.55 -3.63 7.99
CA GLN A 378 -25.04 -2.30 7.73
C GLN A 378 -25.47 -1.78 6.36
N SER A 379 -25.34 -2.59 5.30
CA SER A 379 -25.79 -2.25 3.94
C SER A 379 -27.29 -1.93 3.94
N ALA A 380 -28.11 -2.72 4.62
CA ALA A 380 -29.55 -2.47 4.75
C ALA A 380 -29.86 -1.17 5.51
N ALA A 381 -29.12 -0.86 6.57
CA ALA A 381 -29.34 0.36 7.36
C ALA A 381 -29.05 1.66 6.59
N VAL A 382 -28.14 1.60 5.61
CA VAL A 382 -27.73 2.78 4.81
C VAL A 382 -28.24 2.76 3.37
N ALA A 383 -29.03 1.74 2.99
CA ALA A 383 -29.48 1.51 1.61
C ALA A 383 -30.30 2.67 1.03
N ASP A 384 -31.11 3.33 1.86
CA ASP A 384 -31.98 4.44 1.47
C ASP A 384 -31.32 5.82 1.65
N GLU A 385 -30.14 5.88 2.28
CA GLU A 385 -29.41 7.12 2.50
C GLU A 385 -28.39 7.38 1.39
N LEU A 386 -28.76 8.19 0.40
CA LEU A 386 -27.84 8.79 -0.60
C LEU A 386 -26.68 9.62 0.03
N ALA A 387 -26.70 9.78 1.35
CA ALA A 387 -25.67 10.41 2.17
C ALA A 387 -24.44 9.51 2.40
N SER A 388 -24.60 8.19 2.39
CA SER A 388 -23.51 7.23 2.65
C SER A 388 -22.52 7.12 1.49
N ALA A 389 -21.26 6.82 1.80
CA ALA A 389 -20.20 6.64 0.80
C ALA A 389 -20.54 5.53 -0.22
N GLY A 390 -21.10 4.42 0.27
CA GLY A 390 -21.52 3.29 -0.57
C GLY A 390 -22.65 3.66 -1.52
N ALA A 391 -23.76 4.19 -1.02
CA ALA A 391 -24.92 4.56 -1.85
C ALA A 391 -24.56 5.64 -2.89
N ARG A 392 -23.74 6.61 -2.49
CA ARG A 392 -23.28 7.67 -3.39
C ARG A 392 -22.34 7.14 -4.48
N LEU A 393 -21.42 6.23 -4.15
CA LEU A 393 -20.57 5.57 -5.15
C LEU A 393 -21.42 4.79 -6.16
N GLN A 394 -22.36 3.97 -5.67
CA GLN A 394 -23.26 3.16 -6.50
C GLN A 394 -24.02 4.04 -7.51
N LEU A 395 -24.65 5.11 -7.02
CA LEU A 395 -25.42 6.04 -7.87
C LEU A 395 -24.53 6.77 -8.88
N LEU A 396 -23.43 7.39 -8.43
CA LEU A 396 -22.63 8.25 -9.31
C LEU A 396 -21.87 7.44 -10.37
N LEU A 397 -21.42 6.22 -10.06
CA LEU A 397 -20.84 5.31 -11.04
C LEU A 397 -21.88 4.70 -11.99
N GLY A 398 -23.15 4.60 -11.56
CA GLY A 398 -24.23 4.04 -12.37
C GLY A 398 -24.01 2.56 -12.71
N VAL A 399 -23.40 1.82 -11.78
CA VAL A 399 -23.09 0.39 -11.92
C VAL A 399 -24.26 -0.45 -11.38
N PRO A 400 -24.56 -1.60 -12.01
CA PRO A 400 -25.64 -2.48 -11.55
C PRO A 400 -25.32 -3.10 -10.19
N LYS A 401 -26.32 -3.13 -9.30
CA LYS A 401 -26.26 -3.88 -8.05
C LYS A 401 -26.58 -5.36 -8.32
N SER A 402 -25.89 -6.27 -7.64
CA SER A 402 -26.19 -7.71 -7.72
C SER A 402 -27.65 -7.96 -7.33
N ALA A 403 -28.40 -8.65 -8.18
CA ALA A 403 -29.82 -8.90 -7.96
C ALA A 403 -30.23 -10.25 -8.57
N ILE A 404 -31.25 -10.86 -7.99
CA ILE A 404 -31.96 -11.97 -8.64
C ILE A 404 -32.89 -11.35 -9.68
N GLY A 405 -32.73 -11.71 -10.95
CA GLY A 405 -33.59 -11.24 -12.03
C GLY A 405 -35.04 -11.68 -11.83
N ALA A 406 -35.98 -11.04 -12.53
CA ALA A 406 -37.41 -11.39 -12.46
C ALA A 406 -37.74 -12.85 -12.86
N GLY A 407 -36.78 -13.57 -13.47
CA GLY A 407 -36.85 -14.99 -13.80
C GLY A 407 -36.10 -15.94 -12.85
N GLY A 408 -35.54 -15.44 -11.74
CA GLY A 408 -34.76 -16.25 -10.79
C GLY A 408 -33.26 -16.34 -11.08
N ASP A 409 -32.80 -15.87 -12.24
CA ASP A 409 -31.37 -15.92 -12.59
C ASP A 409 -30.55 -14.86 -11.84
N PRO A 410 -29.42 -15.24 -11.21
CA PRO A 410 -28.49 -14.27 -10.62
C PRO A 410 -27.93 -13.33 -11.68
N ARG A 411 -28.09 -12.02 -11.50
CA ARG A 411 -27.37 -11.01 -12.28
C ARG A 411 -26.12 -10.61 -11.52
N PRO A 412 -24.91 -10.86 -12.05
CA PRO A 412 -23.68 -10.38 -11.44
C PRO A 412 -23.69 -8.85 -11.42
N GLY A 413 -23.23 -8.28 -10.32
CA GLY A 413 -23.17 -6.84 -10.10
C GLY A 413 -22.23 -6.53 -8.95
N PHE A 414 -22.26 -5.29 -8.48
CA PHE A 414 -21.44 -4.83 -7.37
C PHE A 414 -22.34 -4.12 -6.36
N ASP A 415 -22.22 -4.48 -5.08
CA ASP A 415 -22.91 -3.79 -3.99
C ASP A 415 -21.92 -2.99 -3.15
N ALA A 416 -21.84 -1.69 -3.42
CA ALA A 416 -20.98 -0.78 -2.66
C ALA A 416 -21.35 -0.71 -1.16
N GLY A 417 -22.56 -1.11 -0.76
CA GLY A 417 -22.99 -1.15 0.64
C GLY A 417 -22.29 -2.22 1.48
N LEU A 418 -21.76 -3.26 0.85
CA LEU A 418 -21.03 -4.36 1.52
C LEU A 418 -19.55 -4.05 1.75
N VAL A 419 -19.05 -2.96 1.17
CA VAL A 419 -17.65 -2.58 1.27
C VAL A 419 -17.38 -1.96 2.64
N PRO A 420 -16.35 -2.40 3.39
CA PRO A 420 -15.96 -1.76 4.65
C PRO A 420 -15.85 -0.24 4.52
N GLY A 421 -16.49 0.48 5.45
CA GLY A 421 -16.55 1.95 5.43
C GLY A 421 -17.65 2.55 4.53
N ALA A 422 -18.53 1.75 3.94
CA ALA A 422 -19.64 2.25 3.11
C ALA A 422 -20.59 3.21 3.85
N HIS A 423 -20.67 3.09 5.17
CA HIS A 423 -21.49 3.92 6.06
C HIS A 423 -20.92 5.32 6.34
N LEU A 424 -19.71 5.65 5.86
CA LEU A 424 -19.11 6.96 6.10
C LEU A 424 -20.02 8.08 5.55
N LEU A 425 -20.21 9.13 6.35
CA LEU A 425 -21.12 10.26 6.06
C LEU A 425 -20.41 11.59 5.82
N GLU A 426 -19.10 11.58 5.56
CA GLU A 426 -18.26 12.78 5.44
C GLU A 426 -18.76 13.75 4.36
N GLY A 427 -19.23 13.20 3.23
CA GLY A 427 -19.81 14.00 2.14
C GLY A 427 -21.11 14.69 2.55
N ALA A 428 -21.92 14.08 3.43
CA ALA A 428 -23.12 14.69 3.98
C ALA A 428 -22.77 15.73 5.05
N ALA A 429 -21.84 15.41 5.96
CA ALA A 429 -21.33 16.33 6.98
C ALA A 429 -20.77 17.62 6.35
N ALA A 430 -20.01 17.51 5.26
CA ALA A 430 -19.51 18.68 4.53
C ALA A 430 -20.65 19.54 3.94
N GLY A 431 -21.68 18.94 3.35
CA GLY A 431 -22.84 19.66 2.80
C GLY A 431 -23.64 20.40 3.89
N HIS A 432 -23.91 19.72 5.01
CA HIS A 432 -24.59 20.32 6.16
C HIS A 432 -23.74 21.42 6.82
N MET A 433 -22.42 21.25 6.91
CA MET A 433 -21.51 22.27 7.44
C MET A 433 -21.45 23.51 6.53
N ILE A 434 -21.40 23.34 5.21
CA ILE A 434 -21.50 24.47 4.26
C ILE A 434 -22.81 25.22 4.46
N ASN A 435 -23.93 24.50 4.59
CA ASN A 435 -25.22 25.13 4.80
C ASN A 435 -25.29 25.89 6.13
N ALA A 436 -24.80 25.28 7.21
CA ALA A 436 -24.81 25.83 8.57
C ALA A 436 -23.85 27.03 8.71
N LEU A 437 -22.75 27.07 7.97
CA LEU A 437 -21.78 28.17 8.02
C LEU A 437 -21.95 29.17 6.87
N TRP A 438 -22.95 29.02 6.01
CA TRP A 438 -23.13 29.87 4.82
C TRP A 438 -23.13 31.36 5.19
N ASN A 439 -23.96 31.73 6.18
CA ASN A 439 -24.06 33.11 6.64
C ASN A 439 -22.87 33.55 7.50
N ALA A 440 -22.09 32.63 8.09
CA ALA A 440 -20.85 32.99 8.79
C ALA A 440 -19.63 33.13 7.86
N THR A 441 -19.78 32.78 6.57
CA THR A 441 -18.68 32.75 5.61
C THR A 441 -18.99 33.62 4.39
N ILE A 442 -19.26 33.01 3.23
CA ILE A 442 -19.43 33.73 1.97
C ILE A 442 -20.79 34.41 1.86
N GLY A 443 -21.85 33.85 2.46
CA GLY A 443 -23.21 34.37 2.33
C GLY A 443 -23.36 35.78 2.88
N TYR A 444 -22.85 36.04 4.08
CA TYR A 444 -22.78 37.40 4.63
C TYR A 444 -21.86 38.28 3.77
N THR A 445 -20.69 37.77 3.40
CA THR A 445 -19.72 38.54 2.61
C THR A 445 -20.28 39.03 1.27
N LEU A 446 -21.00 38.18 0.55
CA LEU A 446 -21.65 38.54 -0.71
C LEU A 446 -22.81 39.52 -0.50
N ARG A 447 -23.62 39.33 0.54
CA ARG A 447 -24.74 40.24 0.82
C ARG A 447 -24.27 41.64 1.20
N PHE A 448 -23.19 41.74 1.98
CA PHE A 448 -22.76 42.98 2.63
C PHE A 448 -21.51 43.61 2.04
N PHE A 449 -20.39 42.88 2.01
CA PHE A 449 -19.10 43.45 1.60
C PHE A 449 -18.99 43.67 0.10
N TRP A 450 -19.62 42.80 -0.70
CA TRP A 450 -19.60 42.89 -2.17
C TRP A 450 -20.63 43.86 -2.73
N ASN A 451 -21.65 44.23 -1.97
CA ASN A 451 -22.66 45.17 -2.42
C ASN A 451 -22.36 46.60 -1.95
N PRO A 452 -22.74 47.65 -2.70
CA PRO A 452 -22.66 49.02 -2.23
C PRO A 452 -23.62 49.27 -1.05
N ILE A 453 -23.37 50.35 -0.28
CA ILE A 453 -24.22 50.77 0.84
C ILE A 453 -25.63 51.13 0.34
N GLU A 454 -25.71 51.81 -0.81
CA GLU A 454 -26.99 52.12 -1.45
C GLU A 454 -27.61 50.87 -2.07
N SER A 455 -28.80 50.50 -1.59
CA SER A 455 -29.51 49.30 -2.04
C SER A 455 -30.00 49.34 -3.49
N SER A 456 -30.28 50.54 -4.04
CA SER A 456 -30.55 50.75 -5.48
C SER A 456 -29.33 50.44 -6.37
N GLN A 457 -28.18 50.25 -5.72
CA GLN A 457 -26.88 50.03 -6.33
C GLN A 457 -26.35 48.59 -6.19
N THR A 458 -27.18 47.67 -5.70
CA THR A 458 -26.88 46.23 -5.55
C THR A 458 -26.17 45.63 -6.78
N LEU A 459 -25.05 44.94 -6.53
CA LEU A 459 -24.29 44.19 -7.52
C LEU A 459 -24.73 42.73 -7.59
N ILE A 460 -25.03 42.12 -6.43
CA ILE A 460 -25.50 40.73 -6.29
C ILE A 460 -26.79 40.76 -5.46
N ASP A 461 -27.90 40.31 -6.05
CA ASP A 461 -29.20 40.27 -5.38
C ASP A 461 -29.33 39.08 -4.40
N ASP A 462 -30.32 39.13 -3.53
CA ASP A 462 -30.53 38.12 -2.49
C ASP A 462 -30.90 36.75 -3.14
N THR A 463 -31.64 36.77 -4.26
CA THR A 463 -32.06 35.57 -4.99
C THR A 463 -30.87 34.79 -5.58
N ALA A 464 -29.90 35.48 -6.19
CA ALA A 464 -28.69 34.87 -6.71
C ALA A 464 -27.85 34.23 -5.60
N ILE A 465 -27.80 34.86 -4.41
CA ILE A 465 -27.08 34.32 -3.25
C ILE A 465 -27.75 33.05 -2.71
N GLU A 466 -29.09 33.00 -2.67
CA GLU A 466 -29.81 31.78 -2.29
C GLU A 466 -29.67 30.66 -3.34
N GLN A 467 -29.68 30.99 -4.63
CA GLN A 467 -29.42 30.02 -5.69
C GLN A 467 -27.99 29.46 -5.60
N LEU A 468 -27.00 30.32 -5.31
CA LEU A 468 -25.62 29.90 -5.09
C LEU A 468 -25.48 29.03 -3.83
N ARG A 469 -26.20 29.35 -2.75
CA ARG A 469 -26.27 28.51 -1.54
C ARG A 469 -26.81 27.13 -1.86
N ALA A 470 -27.95 27.05 -2.54
CA ALA A 470 -28.57 25.77 -2.93
C ALA A 470 -27.61 24.94 -3.80
N PHE A 471 -26.92 25.59 -4.74
CA PHE A 471 -25.88 24.96 -5.54
C PHE A 471 -24.72 24.43 -4.68
N ALA A 472 -24.20 25.24 -3.76
CA ALA A 472 -23.07 24.86 -2.90
C ALA A 472 -23.44 23.68 -1.98
N VAL A 473 -24.59 23.73 -1.31
CA VAL A 473 -25.05 22.65 -0.42
C VAL A 473 -25.19 21.32 -1.17
N ARG A 474 -25.70 21.34 -2.40
CA ARG A 474 -25.90 20.11 -3.18
C ARG A 474 -24.62 19.60 -3.85
N TYR A 475 -23.80 20.47 -4.42
CA TYR A 475 -22.72 20.07 -5.35
C TYR A 475 -21.29 20.38 -4.88
N LEU A 476 -21.11 21.34 -3.98
CA LEU A 476 -19.79 21.73 -3.49
C LEU A 476 -19.35 20.77 -2.39
N ARG A 477 -18.24 20.06 -2.62
CA ARG A 477 -17.66 19.13 -1.65
C ARG A 477 -16.16 19.41 -1.54
N PRO A 478 -15.69 20.02 -0.43
CA PRO A 478 -14.30 20.38 -0.25
C PRO A 478 -13.36 19.19 -0.46
N SER A 479 -13.67 18.04 0.11
CA SER A 479 -12.80 16.85 0.03
C SER A 479 -13.03 15.99 -1.22
N GLY A 480 -13.79 16.50 -2.20
CA GLY A 480 -14.28 15.72 -3.34
C GLY A 480 -15.66 15.12 -3.09
N PRO A 481 -16.45 14.85 -4.14
CA PRO A 481 -17.84 14.38 -4.00
C PRO A 481 -17.97 12.90 -3.66
N LEU A 482 -16.91 12.10 -3.85
CA LEU A 482 -16.85 10.67 -3.54
C LEU A 482 -15.72 10.42 -2.54
N SER A 483 -15.95 9.50 -1.60
CA SER A 483 -14.94 9.06 -0.64
C SER A 483 -13.81 8.30 -1.34
N ALA A 484 -12.61 8.34 -0.76
CA ALA A 484 -11.48 7.60 -1.29
C ALA A 484 -11.73 6.08 -1.18
N LEU A 485 -11.44 5.36 -2.26
CA LEU A 485 -11.62 3.93 -2.35
C LEU A 485 -10.24 3.27 -2.37
N ARG A 486 -9.95 2.43 -1.38
CA ARG A 486 -8.72 1.64 -1.32
C ARG A 486 -8.94 0.28 -1.94
N VAL A 487 -8.06 -0.08 -2.87
CA VAL A 487 -7.98 -1.41 -3.49
C VAL A 487 -6.66 -2.02 -3.07
N GLY A 488 -6.70 -3.10 -2.30
CA GLY A 488 -5.51 -3.67 -1.65
C GLY A 488 -4.77 -2.62 -0.83
N ASN A 489 -3.57 -2.24 -1.26
CA ASN A 489 -2.73 -1.26 -0.58
C ASN A 489 -2.81 0.16 -1.18
N THR A 490 -3.55 0.34 -2.28
CA THR A 490 -3.54 1.58 -3.06
C THR A 490 -4.84 2.36 -2.84
N PRO A 491 -4.81 3.57 -2.25
CA PRO A 491 -5.96 4.46 -2.19
C PRO A 491 -6.18 5.21 -3.51
N TYR A 492 -7.41 5.23 -3.99
CA TYR A 492 -7.84 5.97 -5.17
C TYR A 492 -8.83 7.08 -4.79
N GLY A 493 -8.53 8.31 -5.21
CA GLY A 493 -9.49 9.42 -5.17
C GLY A 493 -10.33 9.45 -6.45
N ILE A 494 -11.65 9.56 -6.31
CA ILE A 494 -12.57 9.59 -7.46
C ILE A 494 -13.12 11.02 -7.60
N LEU A 495 -12.87 11.65 -8.74
CA LEU A 495 -13.23 13.05 -8.99
C LEU A 495 -13.94 13.20 -10.34
N PRO A 496 -15.14 13.79 -10.38
CA PRO A 496 -15.77 14.17 -11.63
C PRO A 496 -15.04 15.37 -12.23
N VAL A 497 -14.78 15.31 -13.52
CA VAL A 497 -14.07 16.38 -14.25
C VAL A 497 -14.82 16.75 -15.52
N THR A 498 -14.68 18.01 -15.94
CA THR A 498 -15.17 18.51 -17.22
C THR A 498 -14.00 19.06 -18.04
N GLY A 499 -14.13 18.98 -19.38
CA GLY A 499 -13.16 19.59 -20.27
C GLY A 499 -13.15 21.12 -20.17
N ARG A 500 -12.01 21.75 -20.48
CA ARG A 500 -11.87 23.23 -20.45
C ARG A 500 -12.87 23.96 -21.36
N THR A 501 -13.38 23.29 -22.40
CA THR A 501 -14.37 23.81 -23.35
C THR A 501 -15.81 23.59 -22.90
N PHE A 502 -16.04 23.20 -21.64
CA PHE A 502 -17.38 23.03 -21.12
C PHE A 502 -18.15 24.35 -21.13
N THR A 503 -19.34 24.34 -21.73
CA THR A 503 -20.28 25.45 -21.73
C THR A 503 -21.57 25.02 -21.02
N PRO A 504 -22.00 25.72 -19.96
CA PRO A 504 -23.28 25.49 -19.32
C PRO A 504 -24.46 25.63 -20.29
N LYS A 505 -25.63 25.09 -19.92
CA LYS A 505 -26.84 25.26 -20.72
C LYS A 505 -27.22 26.75 -20.80
N PRO A 506 -27.74 27.24 -21.95
CA PRO A 506 -28.08 28.66 -22.12
C PRO A 506 -29.06 29.22 -21.08
N ASN A 507 -29.92 28.38 -20.52
CA ASN A 507 -30.93 28.73 -19.53
C ASN A 507 -30.44 28.67 -18.06
N SER A 508 -29.15 28.45 -17.82
CA SER A 508 -28.56 28.44 -16.48
C SER A 508 -27.67 29.68 -16.27
N PRO A 509 -28.23 30.84 -15.83
CA PRO A 509 -27.46 32.06 -15.62
C PRO A 509 -26.39 31.87 -14.53
N LEU A 510 -26.74 31.25 -13.40
CA LEU A 510 -25.83 31.00 -12.28
C LEU A 510 -24.55 30.25 -12.71
N GLU A 511 -24.67 29.19 -13.50
CA GLU A 511 -23.50 28.41 -13.93
C GLU A 511 -22.57 29.19 -14.87
N ARG A 512 -23.13 30.06 -15.72
CA ARG A 512 -22.33 30.90 -16.62
C ARG A 512 -21.53 31.92 -15.84
N GLU A 513 -22.20 32.65 -14.94
CA GLU A 513 -21.57 33.66 -14.08
C GLU A 513 -20.52 33.01 -13.14
N LEU A 514 -20.82 31.83 -12.60
CA LEU A 514 -19.86 31.09 -11.78
C LEU A 514 -18.64 30.63 -12.60
N LEU A 515 -18.83 30.15 -13.84
CA LEU A 515 -17.72 29.73 -14.70
C LEU A 515 -16.84 30.91 -15.13
N GLU A 516 -17.42 32.08 -15.39
CA GLU A 516 -16.71 33.33 -15.64
C GLU A 516 -15.84 33.71 -14.44
N ALA A 517 -16.42 33.73 -13.24
CA ALA A 517 -15.69 34.01 -12.01
C ALA A 517 -14.55 33.00 -11.75
N ILE A 518 -14.82 31.70 -11.89
CA ILE A 518 -13.83 30.63 -11.75
C ILE A 518 -12.68 30.82 -12.75
N SER A 519 -12.98 31.16 -14.00
CA SER A 519 -11.97 31.36 -15.05
C SER A 519 -11.07 32.56 -14.74
N TRP A 520 -11.66 33.64 -14.21
CA TRP A 520 -10.93 34.81 -13.74
C TRP A 520 -9.98 34.47 -12.57
N PHE A 521 -10.49 33.77 -11.54
CA PHE A 521 -9.67 33.35 -10.40
C PHE A 521 -8.57 32.37 -10.81
N ARG A 522 -8.87 31.42 -11.71
CA ARG A 522 -7.91 30.42 -12.20
C ARG A 522 -6.66 31.07 -12.78
N THR A 523 -6.80 32.15 -13.54
CA THR A 523 -5.66 32.87 -14.14
C THR A 523 -4.68 33.39 -13.08
N HIS A 524 -5.20 33.81 -11.93
CA HIS A 524 -4.39 34.27 -10.80
C HIS A 524 -3.75 33.09 -10.06
N TRP A 525 -4.50 32.01 -9.84
CA TRP A 525 -3.98 30.77 -9.22
C TRP A 525 -2.86 30.15 -10.06
N GLU A 526 -3.00 30.06 -11.38
CA GLU A 526 -1.97 29.51 -12.28
C GLU A 526 -0.66 30.32 -12.27
N ARG A 527 -0.71 31.61 -11.90
CA ARG A 527 0.51 32.41 -11.66
C ARG A 527 1.09 32.12 -10.27
N ALA A 528 0.23 32.00 -9.25
CA ALA A 528 0.62 31.73 -7.88
C ALA A 528 1.24 30.33 -7.69
N THR A 529 0.84 29.34 -8.48
CA THR A 529 1.39 27.97 -8.40
C THR A 529 2.90 27.92 -8.61
N ARG A 530 3.49 28.88 -9.34
CA ARG A 530 4.95 28.99 -9.52
C ARG A 530 5.71 29.33 -8.24
N SER A 531 5.01 29.86 -7.24
CA SER A 531 5.56 30.20 -5.92
C SER A 531 5.35 29.09 -4.88
N VAL A 532 4.63 28.02 -5.24
CA VAL A 532 4.41 26.88 -4.35
C VAL A 532 5.73 26.10 -4.22
N PRO A 533 6.20 25.82 -2.99
CA PRO A 533 7.41 25.03 -2.77
C PRO A 533 7.33 23.66 -3.45
N THR A 534 8.39 23.26 -4.16
CA THR A 534 8.49 21.94 -4.81
C THR A 534 9.86 21.30 -4.58
N LEU A 535 9.96 19.99 -4.75
CA LEU A 535 11.22 19.25 -4.65
C LEU A 535 12.10 19.30 -5.91
N ARG A 536 11.77 20.14 -6.90
CA ARG A 536 12.55 20.25 -8.16
C ARG A 536 13.96 20.81 -7.92
N ASN A 537 14.11 21.71 -6.96
CA ASN A 537 15.40 22.23 -6.49
C ASN A 537 15.53 21.93 -4.99
N PRO A 538 15.93 20.71 -4.61
CA PRO A 538 15.90 20.27 -3.22
C PRO A 538 16.87 21.09 -2.36
N SER A 539 16.34 21.78 -1.37
CA SER A 539 17.06 22.43 -0.27
C SER A 539 16.42 22.00 1.06
N ALA A 540 17.13 22.16 2.18
CA ALA A 540 16.56 21.88 3.50
C ALA A 540 15.30 22.71 3.78
N GLU A 541 15.28 23.97 3.34
CA GLU A 541 14.14 24.88 3.50
C GLU A 541 12.94 24.44 2.65
N SER A 542 13.16 24.12 1.37
CA SER A 542 12.08 23.65 0.49
C SER A 542 11.52 22.30 0.95
N LEU A 543 12.37 21.41 1.46
CA LEU A 543 11.93 20.14 2.04
C LEU A 543 11.05 20.37 3.27
N HIS A 544 11.47 21.23 4.20
CA HIS A 544 10.67 21.59 5.37
C HIS A 544 9.31 22.20 4.98
N GLN A 545 9.31 23.14 4.02
CA GLN A 545 8.07 23.75 3.54
C GLN A 545 7.13 22.72 2.89
N VAL A 546 7.65 21.81 2.06
CA VAL A 546 6.85 20.75 1.42
C VAL A 546 6.31 19.77 2.45
N LEU A 547 7.12 19.32 3.42
CA LEU A 547 6.67 18.41 4.48
C LEU A 547 5.65 19.06 5.44
N ALA A 548 5.69 20.38 5.58
CA ALA A 548 4.72 21.14 6.37
C ALA A 548 3.38 21.37 5.64
N MET A 549 3.29 21.08 4.33
CA MET A 549 2.03 21.21 3.60
C MET A 549 1.04 20.13 4.05
N GLN A 550 -0.18 20.54 4.36
CA GLN A 550 -1.25 19.67 4.80
C GLN A 550 -2.48 19.88 3.91
N PRO A 551 -3.34 18.86 3.74
CA PRO A 551 -4.50 18.93 2.85
C PRO A 551 -5.63 19.85 3.35
N TRP A 552 -5.58 20.29 4.61
CA TRP A 552 -6.51 21.25 5.20
C TRP A 552 -5.79 22.26 6.09
N ALA A 553 -6.45 23.39 6.39
CA ALA A 553 -5.90 24.42 7.25
C ALA A 553 -5.57 23.89 8.67
N LEU A 554 -4.33 24.13 9.12
CA LEU A 554 -3.90 23.90 10.50
C LEU A 554 -3.80 25.18 11.33
N SER A 555 -3.50 26.32 10.69
CA SER A 555 -3.36 27.61 11.35
C SER A 555 -4.56 28.50 11.07
N LYS A 556 -5.02 29.22 12.10
CA LYS A 556 -6.12 30.18 11.97
C LYS A 556 -5.67 31.59 12.29
N ARG A 557 -6.02 32.51 11.40
CA ARG A 557 -5.66 33.92 11.48
C ARG A 557 -6.85 34.76 11.06
N PHE A 558 -6.94 35.96 11.62
CA PHE A 558 -7.95 36.92 11.22
C PHE A 558 -7.32 38.29 10.96
N TRP A 559 -8.06 39.08 10.19
CA TRP A 559 -7.68 40.43 9.82
C TRP A 559 -8.68 41.41 10.43
N HIS A 560 -8.17 42.50 10.99
CA HIS A 560 -9.03 43.58 11.47
C HIS A 560 -9.46 44.46 10.29
N VAL A 561 -10.77 44.55 10.09
CA VAL A 561 -11.39 45.40 9.06
C VAL A 561 -12.00 46.63 9.75
N ALA A 562 -11.52 47.81 9.40
CA ALA A 562 -12.07 49.08 9.83
C ALA A 562 -13.10 49.57 8.80
N GLY A 563 -14.32 49.86 9.25
CA GLY A 563 -15.37 50.42 8.40
C GLY A 563 -15.08 51.88 8.00
N PRO A 564 -15.84 52.45 7.05
CA PRO A 564 -15.56 53.76 6.47
C PRO A 564 -15.54 54.92 7.48
N ALA A 565 -16.42 54.85 8.49
CA ALA A 565 -16.47 55.81 9.58
C ALA A 565 -15.21 55.73 10.47
N ALA A 566 -14.71 54.51 10.72
CA ALA A 566 -13.49 54.31 11.49
C ALA A 566 -12.26 54.77 10.68
N VAL A 567 -12.16 54.42 9.40
CA VAL A 567 -11.04 54.85 8.52
C VAL A 567 -10.85 56.36 8.54
N LYS A 568 -11.94 57.14 8.47
CA LYS A 568 -11.91 58.62 8.55
C LYS A 568 -11.43 59.16 9.90
N ASN A 569 -11.52 58.36 10.96
CA ASN A 569 -11.09 58.73 12.31
C ASN A 569 -9.65 58.28 12.63
N TYR A 570 -8.97 57.55 11.73
CA TYR A 570 -7.63 56.99 11.90
C TYR A 570 -6.70 57.44 10.75
N PRO A 571 -5.95 58.56 10.91
CA PRO A 571 -5.09 59.13 9.86
C PRO A 571 -3.95 58.20 9.39
N ASP A 572 -3.58 57.22 10.21
CA ASP A 572 -2.55 56.21 9.93
C ASP A 572 -3.02 55.12 8.96
N ILE A 573 -4.33 54.89 8.85
CA ILE A 573 -4.91 53.84 7.99
C ILE A 573 -5.57 54.45 6.73
N GLU A 574 -5.99 55.71 6.76
CA GLU A 574 -6.69 56.38 5.66
C GLU A 574 -5.96 56.32 4.30
N PRO A 575 -4.64 56.61 4.18
CA PRO A 575 -3.95 56.52 2.90
C PRO A 575 -3.86 55.10 2.35
N PHE A 576 -3.68 54.12 3.25
CA PHE A 576 -3.63 52.71 2.91
C PHE A 576 -5.01 52.20 2.45
N ALA A 577 -6.07 52.57 3.17
CA ALA A 577 -7.45 52.23 2.82
C ALA A 577 -7.87 52.85 1.48
N ALA A 578 -7.43 54.08 1.16
CA ALA A 578 -7.69 54.71 -0.14
C ALA A 578 -7.04 53.94 -1.31
N TRP A 579 -5.77 53.53 -1.16
CA TRP A 579 -5.08 52.75 -2.18
C TRP A 579 -5.66 51.34 -2.32
N GLN A 580 -5.94 50.68 -1.19
CA GLN A 580 -6.62 49.39 -1.15
C GLN A 580 -7.99 49.46 -1.84
N GLY A 581 -8.77 50.51 -1.55
CA GLY A 581 -10.08 50.73 -2.14
C GLY A 581 -10.03 50.89 -3.66
N LEU A 582 -9.08 51.69 -4.17
CA LEU A 582 -8.86 51.83 -5.61
C LEU A 582 -8.48 50.50 -6.27
N PHE A 583 -7.58 49.74 -5.64
CA PHE A 583 -7.18 48.42 -6.13
C PHE A 583 -8.36 47.44 -6.19
N LEU A 584 -9.15 47.37 -5.11
CA LEU A 584 -10.34 46.51 -5.04
C LEU A 584 -11.40 46.91 -6.09
N HIS A 585 -11.60 48.22 -6.31
CA HIS A 585 -12.52 48.72 -7.32
C HIS A 585 -12.11 48.29 -8.74
N LEU A 586 -10.83 48.41 -9.08
CA LEU A 586 -10.29 47.96 -10.36
C LEU A 586 -10.37 46.43 -10.52
N LEU A 587 -10.13 45.69 -9.45
CA LEU A 587 -10.19 44.23 -9.45
C LEU A 587 -11.61 43.73 -9.68
N VAL A 588 -12.59 44.26 -8.93
CA VAL A 588 -14.01 43.95 -9.13
C VAL A 588 -14.46 44.37 -10.54
N ALA A 589 -13.88 45.45 -11.08
CA ALA A 589 -14.17 45.86 -12.44
C ALA A 589 -13.70 44.89 -13.52
N SER A 590 -12.49 44.36 -13.33
CA SER A 590 -11.97 43.30 -14.19
C SER A 590 -12.79 42.01 -14.09
N LEU A 591 -13.28 41.65 -12.90
CA LEU A 591 -14.05 40.42 -12.69
C LEU A 591 -15.41 40.47 -13.38
N LEU A 592 -16.10 41.61 -13.31
CA LEU A 592 -17.45 41.78 -13.87
C LEU A 592 -17.45 42.20 -15.36
N GLU A 593 -16.29 42.17 -16.02
CA GLU A 593 -16.08 42.58 -17.42
C GLU A 593 -16.72 43.93 -17.81
N LYS A 594 -16.73 44.87 -16.86
CA LYS A 594 -17.36 46.19 -17.02
C LYS A 594 -16.29 47.28 -16.93
N HIS A 595 -16.53 48.41 -17.61
CA HIS A 595 -15.62 49.55 -17.50
C HIS A 595 -15.54 50.02 -16.03
N PRO A 596 -14.34 50.34 -15.48
CA PRO A 596 -14.20 50.75 -14.09
C PRO A 596 -15.07 51.96 -13.69
N SER A 597 -15.37 52.85 -14.65
CA SER A 597 -16.27 54.00 -14.47
C SER A 597 -17.76 53.64 -14.43
N SER A 598 -18.14 52.45 -14.91
CA SER A 598 -19.52 51.97 -14.98
C SER A 598 -19.94 51.11 -13.78
N ILE A 599 -18.98 50.79 -12.90
CA ILE A 599 -19.18 49.88 -11.78
C ILE A 599 -19.32 50.66 -10.50
N LYS A 600 -20.27 50.24 -9.68
CA LYS A 600 -20.58 50.82 -8.39
C LYS A 600 -19.58 50.29 -7.37
N SER A 601 -19.02 51.16 -6.54
CA SER A 601 -17.97 50.76 -5.58
C SER A 601 -18.55 49.80 -4.54
N PRO A 602 -18.00 48.58 -4.39
CA PRO A 602 -18.44 47.65 -3.34
C PRO A 602 -18.11 48.22 -1.96
N PHE A 603 -18.88 47.86 -0.93
CA PHE A 603 -18.63 48.35 0.43
C PHE A 603 -17.22 48.01 0.92
N LEU A 604 -16.68 46.84 0.58
CA LEU A 604 -15.31 46.46 0.94
C LEU A 604 -14.24 47.44 0.44
N ALA A 605 -14.46 48.10 -0.70
CA ALA A 605 -13.53 49.11 -1.22
C ALA A 605 -13.52 50.41 -0.39
N THR A 606 -14.50 50.59 0.51
CA THR A 606 -14.58 51.71 1.45
C THR A 606 -14.04 51.35 2.85
N CYS A 607 -13.65 50.09 3.05
CA CYS A 607 -13.09 49.58 4.30
C CYS A 607 -11.55 49.57 4.27
N GLY A 608 -10.92 49.76 5.42
CA GLY A 608 -9.48 49.63 5.60
C GLY A 608 -9.11 48.32 6.29
N VAL A 609 -8.28 47.49 5.67
CA VAL A 609 -7.81 46.23 6.26
C VAL A 609 -6.43 46.43 6.87
N ARG A 610 -6.24 46.14 8.16
CA ARG A 610 -4.90 46.29 8.78
C ARG A 610 -3.92 45.27 8.22
N PRO A 611 -2.68 45.64 7.82
CA PRO A 611 -1.78 44.79 7.04
C PRO A 611 -1.25 43.53 7.76
N LYS A 612 -1.35 43.46 9.09
CA LYS A 612 -0.83 42.35 9.88
C LYS A 612 -1.97 41.49 10.42
N PRO A 613 -2.03 40.19 10.07
CA PRO A 613 -3.01 39.27 10.65
C PRO A 613 -2.68 38.96 12.11
N THR A 614 -3.72 38.71 12.90
CA THR A 614 -3.61 38.27 14.29
C THR A 614 -3.88 36.75 14.36
N SER A 615 -3.14 36.03 15.21
CA SER A 615 -3.34 34.59 15.42
C SER A 615 -4.58 34.31 16.28
N LEU A 616 -5.29 33.22 15.96
CA LEU A 616 -6.37 32.65 16.78
C LEU A 616 -6.00 31.33 17.44
N ASP A 617 -4.72 30.97 17.52
CA ASP A 617 -4.28 29.63 17.94
C ASP A 617 -4.73 29.24 19.36
N ALA A 618 -5.01 30.22 20.24
CA ALA A 618 -5.55 29.99 21.58
C ALA A 618 -7.03 29.56 21.59
N VAL A 619 -7.78 29.83 20.52
CA VAL A 619 -9.18 29.41 20.38
C VAL A 619 -9.20 27.97 19.84
N PRO A 620 -9.99 27.02 20.36
CA PRO A 620 -10.14 25.71 19.74
C PRO A 620 -10.97 25.80 18.44
N TRP A 621 -10.74 24.88 17.50
CA TRP A 621 -11.56 24.73 16.29
C TRP A 621 -13.00 24.33 16.63
N VAL A 622 -13.19 23.28 17.45
CA VAL A 622 -14.51 22.70 17.77
C VAL A 622 -14.84 22.78 19.24
N GLN A 623 -14.02 22.20 20.12
CA GLN A 623 -14.18 22.25 21.57
C GLN A 623 -12.84 21.94 22.25
N ARG A 624 -12.59 22.54 23.42
CA ARG A 624 -11.49 22.13 24.30
C ARG A 624 -11.84 20.83 25.01
N ASP A 625 -10.82 20.03 25.30
CA ASP A 625 -10.96 18.90 26.22
C ASP A 625 -11.22 19.43 27.64
N PRO A 626 -12.35 19.08 28.28
CA PRO A 626 -12.64 19.47 29.66
C PRO A 626 -11.60 18.95 30.67
N ALA A 627 -10.99 17.79 30.41
CA ALA A 627 -9.95 17.19 31.25
C ALA A 627 -8.57 17.81 30.99
N GLN A 628 -8.32 18.28 29.77
CA GLN A 628 -7.06 18.93 29.37
C GLN A 628 -7.30 20.24 28.60
N PRO A 629 -7.60 21.36 29.28
CA PRO A 629 -8.05 22.60 28.63
C PRO A 629 -7.05 23.24 27.63
N ALA A 630 -5.78 22.82 27.66
CA ALA A 630 -4.75 23.25 26.72
C ALA A 630 -4.82 22.52 25.36
N ARG A 631 -5.65 21.48 25.24
CA ARG A 631 -5.82 20.65 24.04
C ARG A 631 -7.25 20.70 23.53
N GLU A 632 -7.41 20.37 22.24
CA GLU A 632 -8.73 20.09 21.67
C GLU A 632 -9.21 18.71 22.11
N LEU A 633 -10.52 18.52 22.17
CA LEU A 633 -11.17 17.23 22.44
C LEU A 633 -10.70 16.17 21.42
N ASP A 634 -10.54 14.92 21.82
CA ASP A 634 -10.15 13.85 20.88
C ASP A 634 -11.21 13.72 19.77
N GLY A 635 -10.75 13.43 18.56
CA GLY A 635 -11.58 13.46 17.36
C GLY A 635 -12.65 12.36 17.32
N ASP A 636 -12.44 11.26 18.04
CA ASP A 636 -13.35 10.12 18.07
C ASP A 636 -14.47 10.27 19.11
N GLU A 637 -14.38 11.28 19.98
CA GLU A 637 -15.38 11.54 21.03
C GLU A 637 -16.51 12.46 20.53
N PRO A 638 -17.76 12.27 21.02
CA PRO A 638 -18.83 13.23 20.83
C PRO A 638 -18.56 14.53 21.60
N LEU A 639 -19.25 15.62 21.24
CA LEU A 639 -19.12 16.90 21.94
C LEU A 639 -19.45 16.76 23.44
N ALA A 640 -18.48 17.01 24.31
CA ALA A 640 -18.67 16.97 25.76
C ALA A 640 -19.72 18.01 26.23
N ARG A 641 -19.73 19.19 25.59
CA ARG A 641 -20.85 20.14 25.65
C ARG A 641 -21.41 20.22 24.25
N ASN A 642 -22.57 19.59 24.02
CA ASN A 642 -23.22 19.63 22.72
C ASN A 642 -23.89 21.00 22.48
N PHE A 643 -23.07 22.01 22.18
CA PHE A 643 -23.51 23.38 21.90
C PHE A 643 -24.35 23.45 20.61
N ILE A 644 -24.19 22.50 19.68
CA ILE A 644 -25.04 22.39 18.49
C ILE A 644 -26.46 21.99 18.88
N ALA A 645 -26.62 21.01 19.78
CA ALA A 645 -27.93 20.65 20.33
C ALA A 645 -28.54 21.80 21.14
N ALA A 646 -27.75 22.54 21.91
CA ALA A 646 -28.23 23.73 22.63
C ALA A 646 -28.69 24.84 21.67
N LEU A 647 -27.96 25.06 20.57
CA LEU A 647 -28.36 26.01 19.53
C LEU A 647 -29.66 25.58 18.85
N LEU A 648 -29.79 24.29 18.53
CA LEU A 648 -31.00 23.72 17.95
C LEU A 648 -32.20 23.85 18.90
N ASP A 649 -32.00 23.67 20.20
CA ASP A 649 -33.04 23.86 21.22
C ASP A 649 -33.50 25.32 21.30
N VAL A 650 -32.57 26.29 21.29
CA VAL A 650 -32.90 27.72 21.22
C VAL A 650 -33.71 28.06 19.97
N LEU A 651 -33.40 27.43 18.83
CA LEU A 651 -34.10 27.63 17.57
C LEU A 651 -35.44 26.89 17.51
N SER A 652 -35.64 25.83 18.30
CA SER A 652 -36.87 25.03 18.27
C SER A 652 -37.86 25.40 19.38
N SER A 653 -37.37 26.02 20.46
CA SER A 653 -38.15 26.39 21.63
C SER A 653 -38.87 27.73 21.45
N PRO A 654 -40.18 27.81 21.78
CA PRO A 654 -40.93 29.07 21.75
C PRO A 654 -40.38 30.14 22.71
N THR A 655 -39.59 31.09 22.19
CA THR A 655 -39.08 32.21 22.98
C THR A 655 -39.29 33.57 22.28
N PRO A 656 -39.73 34.61 23.01
CA PRO A 656 -39.85 35.97 22.49
C PRO A 656 -38.53 36.75 22.46
N GLN A 657 -37.41 36.15 22.90
CA GLN A 657 -36.08 36.78 22.96
C GLN A 657 -35.00 35.89 22.30
N ILE A 658 -35.33 35.25 21.18
CA ILE A 658 -34.44 34.29 20.50
C ILE A 658 -33.08 34.92 20.19
N ARG A 659 -33.07 36.20 19.78
CA ARG A 659 -31.84 36.89 19.36
C ARG A 659 -30.85 37.06 20.51
N ARG A 660 -31.35 37.41 21.71
CA ARG A 660 -30.51 37.61 22.89
C ARG A 660 -29.75 36.34 23.24
N SER A 661 -30.41 35.18 23.16
CA SER A 661 -29.78 33.88 23.39
C SER A 661 -28.72 33.55 22.33
N LEU A 662 -29.02 33.77 21.05
CA LEU A 662 -28.08 33.53 19.95
C LEU A 662 -26.84 34.43 20.03
N VAL A 663 -27.01 35.73 20.31
CA VAL A 663 -25.89 36.67 20.47
C VAL A 663 -25.02 36.32 21.68
N ALA A 664 -25.60 35.84 22.77
CA ALA A 664 -24.82 35.37 23.92
C ALA A 664 -23.92 34.18 23.55
N MET A 665 -24.41 33.26 22.71
CA MET A 665 -23.65 32.11 22.21
C MET A 665 -22.52 32.48 21.22
N GLN A 666 -22.53 33.68 20.62
CA GLN A 666 -21.43 34.15 19.76
C GLN A 666 -20.11 34.35 20.51
N ASN A 667 -20.15 34.55 21.84
CA ASN A 667 -18.96 34.56 22.70
C ASN A 667 -18.57 33.14 23.16
N GLY A 668 -18.74 32.16 22.27
CA GLY A 668 -18.48 30.74 22.52
C GLY A 668 -17.02 30.43 22.82
N GLU A 669 -16.78 29.23 23.35
CA GLU A 669 -15.42 28.78 23.69
C GLU A 669 -14.62 28.33 22.47
N SER A 670 -15.29 28.08 21.34
CA SER A 670 -14.68 27.63 20.10
C SER A 670 -15.09 28.45 18.88
N LEU A 671 -14.28 28.32 17.83
CA LEU A 671 -14.57 28.96 16.56
C LEU A 671 -15.87 28.43 15.95
N LEU A 672 -16.11 27.11 15.98
CA LEU A 672 -17.33 26.52 15.43
C LEU A 672 -18.59 27.06 16.13
N GLU A 673 -18.59 27.10 17.46
CA GLU A 673 -19.72 27.59 18.26
C GLU A 673 -20.04 29.05 17.93
N ALA A 674 -19.03 29.92 17.95
CA ALA A 674 -19.18 31.34 17.64
C ALA A 674 -19.72 31.56 16.21
N MET A 675 -19.19 30.82 15.24
CA MET A 675 -19.63 30.92 13.83
C MET A 675 -21.05 30.39 13.62
N LEU A 676 -21.42 29.26 14.24
CA LEU A 676 -22.78 28.73 14.12
C LEU A 676 -23.81 29.64 14.80
N ALA A 677 -23.49 30.19 15.97
CA ALA A 677 -24.35 31.16 16.66
C ALA A 677 -24.53 32.45 15.85
N PHE A 678 -23.46 32.93 15.20
CA PHE A 678 -23.53 34.07 14.28
C PHE A 678 -24.37 33.75 13.04
N ALA A 679 -24.16 32.59 12.42
CA ALA A 679 -24.95 32.15 11.27
C ALA A 679 -26.44 32.06 11.63
N ALA A 680 -26.77 31.50 12.79
CA ALA A 680 -28.14 31.39 13.28
C ALA A 680 -28.81 32.76 13.52
N ASP A 681 -28.09 33.72 14.13
CA ASP A 681 -28.58 35.11 14.30
C ASP A 681 -28.88 35.74 12.92
N GLU A 682 -27.97 35.57 11.96
CA GLU A 682 -28.15 36.07 10.59
C GLU A 682 -29.31 35.40 9.84
N GLU A 683 -29.56 34.10 10.02
CA GLU A 683 -30.74 33.42 9.46
C GLU A 683 -32.05 34.03 10.01
N VAL A 684 -32.13 34.23 11.33
CA VAL A 684 -33.31 34.84 11.97
C VAL A 684 -33.54 36.26 11.47
N LEU A 685 -32.47 37.06 11.37
CA LEU A 685 -32.54 38.42 10.84
C LEU A 685 -32.98 38.43 9.38
N HIS A 686 -32.45 37.52 8.56
CA HIS A 686 -32.79 37.43 7.15
C HIS A 686 -34.25 37.04 6.94
N SER A 687 -34.72 35.95 7.58
CA SER A 687 -36.11 35.50 7.48
C SER A 687 -37.08 36.54 8.00
N GLY A 688 -36.77 37.23 9.10
CA GLY A 688 -37.65 38.28 9.61
C GLY A 688 -37.78 39.50 8.72
N ARG A 689 -36.70 39.86 8.03
CA ARG A 689 -36.77 40.91 7.01
C ARG A 689 -37.58 40.49 5.80
N SER A 690 -37.48 39.23 5.38
CA SER A 690 -38.28 38.73 4.25
C SER A 690 -39.77 38.75 4.56
N VAL A 691 -40.18 38.26 5.73
CA VAL A 691 -41.60 38.29 6.14
C VAL A 691 -42.13 39.73 6.23
N PHE A 692 -41.32 40.66 6.73
CA PHE A 692 -41.68 42.08 6.71
C PHE A 692 -41.86 42.61 5.28
N ARG A 693 -40.91 42.33 4.37
CA ARG A 693 -40.99 42.75 2.96
C ARG A 693 -42.24 42.20 2.27
N ASP A 694 -42.52 40.91 2.45
CA ASP A 694 -43.66 40.24 1.83
C ASP A 694 -44.99 40.78 2.37
N HIS A 695 -45.07 41.05 3.67
CA HIS A 695 -46.22 41.70 4.29
C HIS A 695 -46.48 43.07 3.67
N VAL A 696 -45.46 43.91 3.54
CA VAL A 696 -45.57 45.24 2.94
C VAL A 696 -45.96 45.14 1.45
N ALA A 697 -45.42 44.17 0.73
CA ALA A 697 -45.72 43.94 -0.69
C ALA A 697 -47.19 43.52 -0.92
N ALA A 698 -47.72 42.64 -0.07
CA ALA A 698 -49.08 42.08 -0.18
C ALA A 698 -50.20 43.08 0.15
N ARG A 699 -49.90 44.20 0.82
CA ARG A 699 -50.91 45.19 1.22
C ARG A 699 -51.30 46.11 0.06
N PRO A 700 -52.58 46.18 -0.35
CA PRO A 700 -53.02 47.04 -1.45
C PRO A 700 -52.96 48.53 -1.12
N ASN A 701 -53.04 48.89 0.18
CA ASN A 701 -53.12 50.29 0.64
C ASN A 701 -51.74 50.94 0.87
N VAL A 702 -50.63 50.23 0.59
CA VAL A 702 -49.27 50.77 0.71
C VAL A 702 -48.82 51.34 -0.62
N SER A 703 -48.30 52.57 -0.63
CA SER A 703 -47.85 53.24 -1.85
C SER A 703 -46.72 52.48 -2.55
N ALA A 704 -46.64 52.59 -3.88
CA ALA A 704 -45.56 51.98 -4.66
C ALA A 704 -44.17 52.46 -4.22
N ALA A 705 -44.06 53.70 -3.74
CA ALA A 705 -42.83 54.26 -3.17
C ALA A 705 -42.40 53.55 -1.89
N ILE A 706 -43.33 53.28 -0.97
CA ILE A 706 -43.05 52.54 0.28
C ILE A 706 -42.73 51.07 -0.01
N LYS A 707 -43.41 50.43 -0.97
CA LYS A 707 -43.05 49.07 -1.42
C LYS A 707 -41.65 49.01 -2.02
N ALA A 708 -41.28 50.01 -2.82
CA ALA A 708 -39.95 50.15 -3.37
C ALA A 708 -38.90 50.46 -2.29
N GLN A 709 -39.25 51.20 -1.24
CA GLN A 709 -38.36 51.48 -0.11
C GLN A 709 -38.17 50.25 0.80
N ALA A 710 -39.24 49.52 1.12
CA ALA A 710 -39.18 48.31 1.95
C ALA A 710 -38.40 47.16 1.29
N SER A 711 -38.56 46.97 -0.02
CA SER A 711 -37.76 46.01 -0.81
C SER A 711 -36.27 46.38 -0.88
N ARG A 712 -35.93 47.65 -0.64
CA ARG A 712 -34.57 48.20 -0.66
C ARG A 712 -33.86 48.16 0.71
N LEU A 713 -34.55 48.00 1.84
CA LEU A 713 -33.93 48.01 3.18
C LEU A 713 -32.85 46.92 3.33
N ARG A 714 -31.59 47.30 3.60
CA ARG A 714 -30.44 46.40 3.86
C ARG A 714 -29.69 46.79 5.14
N PRO A 715 -29.05 45.85 5.87
CA PRO A 715 -28.59 46.12 7.25
C PRO A 715 -27.37 47.03 7.38
N ALA A 716 -26.71 47.40 6.27
CA ALA A 716 -25.70 48.47 6.28
C ALA A 716 -26.28 49.82 6.73
N GLU A 717 -27.61 49.97 6.74
CA GLU A 717 -28.33 51.14 7.26
C GLU A 717 -28.41 51.17 8.80
N PHE A 718 -27.81 50.20 9.51
CA PHE A 718 -27.97 50.01 10.95
C PHE A 718 -26.64 50.01 11.72
N VAL A 719 -26.00 51.18 11.80
CA VAL A 719 -24.93 51.47 12.77
C VAL A 719 -25.35 52.74 13.53
N GLY A 720 -25.54 52.64 14.85
CA GLY A 720 -26.44 53.51 15.62
C GLY A 720 -26.02 54.96 15.85
N VAL A 721 -27.03 55.80 16.16
CA VAL A 721 -27.21 56.70 17.33
C VAL A 721 -28.73 57.02 17.45
N ASP A 722 -29.16 57.23 18.70
CA ASP A 722 -30.48 57.52 19.32
C ASP A 722 -31.78 57.88 18.55
N VAL A 723 -32.87 57.61 19.27
CA VAL A 723 -34.31 57.70 18.93
C VAL A 723 -34.76 59.12 18.53
N SER A 724 -35.48 59.27 17.41
CA SER A 724 -36.47 60.36 17.29
C SER A 724 -37.64 60.07 16.33
N THR A 725 -38.83 59.91 16.93
CA THR A 725 -40.18 60.41 16.59
C THR A 725 -40.73 60.43 15.14
N GLN A 726 -41.90 59.79 14.99
CA GLN A 726 -42.86 59.81 13.87
C GLN A 726 -43.46 61.18 13.53
N VAL A 727 -43.76 61.43 12.24
CA VAL A 727 -45.07 61.91 11.69
C VAL A 727 -45.16 61.58 10.16
N GLY A 728 -46.24 60.94 9.69
CA GLY A 728 -46.60 60.83 8.24
C GLY A 728 -46.29 59.48 7.56
N ASP A 729 -46.63 59.35 6.26
CA ASP A 729 -46.43 58.19 5.35
C ASP A 729 -44.94 57.79 5.17
N GLN A 730 -44.22 57.51 6.26
CA GLN A 730 -42.82 57.09 6.28
C GLN A 730 -42.60 56.02 7.35
N PHE A 731 -42.02 54.88 6.94
CA PHE A 731 -41.44 53.90 7.86
C PHE A 731 -39.98 54.29 8.10
N ASP A 732 -39.66 54.75 9.32
CA ASP A 732 -38.27 54.94 9.73
C ASP A 732 -37.82 53.71 10.51
N VAL A 733 -37.13 52.81 9.83
CA VAL A 733 -36.46 51.67 10.45
C VAL A 733 -35.01 52.11 10.65
N SER A 734 -34.61 52.29 11.90
CA SER A 734 -33.29 52.87 12.25
C SER A 734 -32.22 51.84 12.63
N HIS A 735 -32.62 50.59 12.93
CA HIS A 735 -31.71 49.47 13.24
C HIS A 735 -32.38 48.10 12.97
N ALA A 736 -31.60 47.03 12.79
CA ALA A 736 -32.11 45.69 12.42
C ALA A 736 -33.11 45.12 13.45
N ASN A 737 -32.95 45.49 14.73
CA ASN A 737 -33.85 45.09 15.82
C ASN A 737 -35.24 45.73 15.71
N ALA A 738 -35.35 46.91 15.07
CA ALA A 738 -36.63 47.59 14.95
C ALA A 738 -37.63 46.74 14.15
N VAL A 739 -37.20 46.08 13.06
CA VAL A 739 -38.07 45.21 12.24
C VAL A 739 -38.59 44.01 13.01
N LEU A 740 -37.72 43.37 13.81
CA LEU A 740 -38.08 42.21 14.61
C LEU A 740 -39.07 42.53 15.75
N GLY A 741 -39.06 43.77 16.25
CA GLY A 741 -40.00 44.26 17.27
C GLY A 741 -41.39 44.65 16.74
N ILE A 742 -41.56 44.81 15.42
CA ILE A 742 -42.83 45.25 14.81
C ILE A 742 -43.89 44.15 14.92
N GLN A 743 -45.15 44.53 15.15
CA GLN A 743 -46.31 43.64 15.01
C GLN A 743 -46.95 43.86 13.64
N LEU A 744 -47.10 42.80 12.85
CA LEU A 744 -47.71 42.85 11.52
C LEU A 744 -49.16 42.37 11.63
N GLU A 745 -50.10 43.31 11.63
CA GLU A 745 -51.54 43.03 11.74
C GLU A 745 -51.97 42.01 10.67
N GLY A 746 -52.68 40.95 11.04
CA GLY A 746 -53.11 39.88 10.12
C GLY A 746 -52.02 38.89 9.66
N THR A 747 -50.74 39.10 9.99
CA THR A 747 -49.65 38.15 9.67
C THR A 747 -48.99 37.58 10.92
N THR A 748 -48.74 38.37 11.96
CA THR A 748 -48.09 37.90 13.20
C THR A 748 -49.06 37.68 14.38
N ALA A 749 -50.38 37.77 14.16
CA ALA A 749 -51.43 37.51 15.16
C ALA A 749 -51.19 38.17 16.55
N ASN A 750 -51.00 39.50 16.56
CA ASN A 750 -50.69 40.33 17.74
C ASN A 750 -49.34 40.04 18.45
N ARG A 751 -48.44 39.29 17.81
CA ARG A 751 -47.07 39.06 18.28
C ARG A 751 -46.10 39.96 17.49
N SER A 752 -44.94 40.28 18.08
CA SER A 752 -43.83 40.86 17.31
C SER A 752 -43.34 39.86 16.26
N VAL A 753 -42.65 40.33 15.22
CA VAL A 753 -42.04 39.47 14.21
C VAL A 753 -41.10 38.45 14.87
N GLU A 754 -40.29 38.84 15.87
CA GLU A 754 -39.44 37.95 16.67
C GLU A 754 -40.26 36.87 17.42
N ALA A 755 -41.29 37.29 18.16
CA ALA A 755 -42.14 36.36 18.92
C ALA A 755 -42.98 35.47 18.01
N PHE A 756 -43.33 35.94 16.82
CA PHE A 756 -44.01 35.16 15.78
C PHE A 756 -43.12 34.03 15.28
N PHE A 757 -41.86 34.30 14.93
CA PHE A 757 -40.93 33.24 14.55
C PHE A 757 -40.69 32.29 15.71
N GLY A 758 -40.28 32.80 16.87
CA GLY A 758 -40.00 31.98 18.05
C GLY A 758 -41.14 31.00 18.34
N SER A 759 -42.39 31.45 18.25
CA SER A 759 -43.56 30.61 18.54
C SER A 759 -43.99 29.62 17.44
N HIS A 760 -43.49 29.73 16.21
CA HIS A 760 -43.87 28.84 15.11
C HIS A 760 -42.74 27.92 14.64
N PHE A 761 -41.49 28.12 15.07
CA PHE A 761 -40.33 27.30 14.67
C PHE A 761 -40.52 25.76 14.76
N GLY A 762 -41.38 25.27 15.66
CA GLY A 762 -41.64 23.83 15.87
C GLY A 762 -42.74 23.19 15.02
N SER A 763 -43.54 23.93 14.22
CA SER A 763 -44.68 23.34 13.49
C SER A 763 -44.35 23.04 12.02
N VAL A 764 -44.26 21.74 11.67
CA VAL A 764 -44.19 21.08 10.34
C VAL A 764 -43.83 21.94 9.10
N VAL A 765 -42.68 21.62 8.52
CA VAL A 765 -41.94 22.22 7.39
C VAL A 765 -42.69 22.29 6.04
N GLY A 766 -43.75 21.50 5.83
CA GLY A 766 -44.37 21.30 4.51
C GLY A 766 -45.25 22.44 3.97
N ASN A 767 -45.74 23.34 4.82
CA ASN A 767 -46.73 24.38 4.45
C ASN A 767 -46.20 25.83 4.57
N TRP A 768 -44.90 26.00 4.75
CA TRP A 768 -44.32 27.31 5.01
C TRP A 768 -43.97 28.07 3.72
N PRO A 769 -44.10 29.43 3.72
CA PRO A 769 -43.56 30.27 2.64
C PRO A 769 -42.07 29.96 2.36
N GLU A 770 -41.64 30.12 1.11
CA GLU A 770 -40.26 29.83 0.63
C GLU A 770 -39.16 30.42 1.54
N GLN A 771 -39.43 31.57 2.14
CA GLN A 771 -38.59 32.36 3.05
C GLN A 771 -38.23 31.65 4.37
N LEU A 772 -39.05 30.68 4.79
CA LEU A 772 -38.91 29.95 6.05
C LEU A 772 -38.35 28.54 5.86
N GLN A 773 -38.22 28.10 4.61
CA GLN A 773 -37.53 26.87 4.24
C GLN A 773 -36.02 26.95 4.54
N ASN A 774 -35.41 28.14 4.47
CA ASN A 774 -33.98 28.33 4.75
C ASN A 774 -33.62 28.01 6.20
N VAL A 775 -34.43 28.50 7.13
CA VAL A 775 -34.31 28.24 8.56
C VAL A 775 -34.59 26.76 8.88
N ALA A 776 -35.59 26.16 8.23
CA ALA A 776 -35.85 24.73 8.37
C ALA A 776 -34.68 23.86 7.88
N ARG A 777 -34.09 24.19 6.72
CA ARG A 777 -32.89 23.51 6.18
C ARG A 777 -31.65 23.74 7.07
N PHE A 778 -31.54 24.91 7.67
CA PHE A 778 -30.49 25.21 8.65
C PHE A 778 -30.66 24.32 9.89
N ASN A 779 -31.88 24.23 10.45
CA ASN A 779 -32.20 23.34 11.57
C ASN A 779 -31.96 21.87 11.24
N GLU A 780 -32.31 21.41 10.04
CA GLU A 780 -31.99 20.06 9.54
C GLU A 780 -30.47 19.81 9.54
N SER A 781 -29.68 20.81 9.14
CA SER A 781 -28.22 20.71 9.16
C SER A 781 -27.65 20.66 10.57
N LEU A 782 -28.19 21.46 11.51
CA LEU A 782 -27.80 21.35 12.92
C LEU A 782 -28.24 20.00 13.53
N ALA A 783 -29.43 19.50 13.18
CA ALA A 783 -29.93 18.22 13.63
C ALA A 783 -29.06 17.05 13.17
N PHE A 784 -28.51 17.12 11.95
CA PHE A 784 -27.53 16.15 11.47
C PHE A 784 -26.17 16.30 12.19
N LEU A 785 -25.67 17.53 12.32
CA LEU A 785 -24.33 17.80 12.86
C LEU A 785 -24.21 17.55 14.37
N LYS A 786 -25.30 17.66 15.14
CA LYS A 786 -25.26 17.51 16.61
C LYS A 786 -24.83 16.10 17.08
N ASP A 787 -25.03 15.08 16.24
CA ASP A 787 -24.72 13.67 16.55
C ASP A 787 -23.37 13.21 15.96
N ARG A 788 -22.56 14.14 15.43
CA ARG A 788 -21.23 13.87 14.86
C ARG A 788 -20.14 13.97 15.92
N SER A 789 -19.01 13.29 15.69
CA SER A 789 -17.85 13.39 16.58
C SER A 789 -17.14 14.75 16.45
N ALA A 790 -16.32 15.11 17.43
CA ALA A 790 -15.52 16.34 17.39
C ALA A 790 -14.56 16.38 16.19
N GLY A 791 -14.02 15.22 15.79
CA GLY A 791 -13.14 15.07 14.64
C GLY A 791 -13.85 15.28 13.31
N GLU A 792 -15.04 14.67 13.12
CA GLU A 792 -15.87 14.87 11.93
C GLU A 792 -16.25 16.36 11.77
N LEU A 793 -16.67 17.01 12.86
CA LEU A 793 -17.00 18.44 12.89
C LEU A 793 -15.79 19.32 12.59
N GLY A 794 -14.63 18.97 13.15
CA GLY A 794 -13.38 19.72 12.97
C GLY A 794 -12.89 19.67 11.53
N LEU A 795 -12.94 18.48 10.91
CA LEU A 795 -12.59 18.32 9.50
C LEU A 795 -13.58 19.05 8.59
N ALA A 796 -14.89 18.91 8.84
CA ALA A 796 -15.92 19.60 8.07
C ALA A 796 -15.77 21.13 8.15
N LEU A 797 -15.48 21.68 9.34
CA LEU A 797 -15.23 23.11 9.52
C LEU A 797 -14.00 23.58 8.72
N ARG A 798 -12.84 22.94 8.93
CA ARG A 798 -11.57 23.36 8.30
C ARG A 798 -11.68 23.33 6.78
N THR A 799 -12.18 22.22 6.24
CA THR A 799 -12.34 22.07 4.80
C THR A 799 -13.40 23.02 4.22
N THR A 800 -14.45 23.37 4.98
CA THR A 800 -15.42 24.40 4.58
C THR A 800 -14.77 25.79 4.51
N LEU A 801 -13.88 26.14 5.44
CA LEU A 801 -13.14 27.40 5.39
C LEU A 801 -12.15 27.44 4.22
N ASP A 802 -11.52 26.31 3.91
CA ASP A 802 -10.57 26.17 2.81
C ASP A 802 -11.21 26.47 1.43
N LEU A 803 -12.52 26.20 1.27
CA LEU A 803 -13.31 26.57 0.07
C LEU A 803 -13.27 28.05 -0.26
N TYR A 804 -13.18 28.90 0.76
CA TYR A 804 -13.21 30.35 0.63
C TYR A 804 -11.80 30.97 0.69
N SER A 805 -10.78 30.14 0.90
CA SER A 805 -9.38 30.55 0.97
C SER A 805 -8.61 30.17 -0.30
N HIS A 806 -8.46 28.88 -0.58
CA HIS A 806 -7.53 28.41 -1.61
C HIS A 806 -8.06 27.24 -2.46
N ARG A 807 -9.17 26.58 -2.06
CA ARG A 807 -9.75 25.41 -2.75
C ARG A 807 -10.63 25.77 -3.94
N LEU A 808 -10.07 26.51 -4.91
CA LEU A 808 -10.74 26.82 -6.18
C LEU A 808 -11.11 25.55 -6.97
N ASP A 809 -10.34 24.48 -6.79
CA ASP A 809 -10.57 23.16 -7.38
C ASP A 809 -11.92 22.55 -7.00
N ALA A 810 -12.38 22.75 -5.76
CA ALA A 810 -13.68 22.25 -5.31
C ALA A 810 -14.83 22.95 -6.04
N TRP A 811 -14.72 24.26 -6.28
CA TRP A 811 -15.68 25.03 -7.09
C TRP A 811 -15.70 24.57 -8.55
N ILE A 812 -14.54 24.32 -9.15
CA ILE A 812 -14.45 23.73 -10.50
C ILE A 812 -15.13 22.36 -10.55
N THR A 813 -14.84 21.50 -9.57
CA THR A 813 -15.38 20.14 -9.47
C THR A 813 -16.90 20.18 -9.25
N SER A 814 -17.43 21.15 -8.52
CA SER A 814 -18.88 21.26 -8.26
C SER A 814 -19.74 21.36 -9.54
N LEU A 815 -19.24 22.02 -10.60
CA LEU A 815 -19.89 22.05 -11.91
C LEU A 815 -19.91 20.67 -12.59
N ALA A 816 -18.82 19.91 -12.44
CA ALA A 816 -18.74 18.53 -12.92
C ALA A 816 -19.68 17.60 -12.13
N THR A 817 -19.75 17.75 -10.80
CA THR A 817 -20.67 17.03 -9.92
C THR A 817 -22.13 17.29 -10.31
N LYS A 818 -22.51 18.56 -10.54
CA LYS A 818 -23.87 18.88 -11.00
C LYS A 818 -24.20 18.21 -12.33
N ARG A 819 -23.28 18.27 -13.30
CA ARG A 819 -23.49 17.63 -14.60
C ARG A 819 -23.64 16.11 -14.48
N LEU A 820 -22.84 15.48 -13.62
CA LEU A 820 -22.94 14.04 -13.36
C LEU A 820 -24.28 13.68 -12.71
N ASP A 821 -24.74 14.47 -11.75
CA ASP A 821 -26.05 14.32 -11.11
C ASP A 821 -27.19 14.41 -12.15
N GLU A 822 -27.16 15.43 -13.02
CA GLU A 822 -28.14 15.56 -14.11
C GLU A 822 -28.08 14.39 -15.13
N MET A 823 -26.90 13.79 -15.35
CA MET A 823 -26.77 12.58 -16.16
C MET A 823 -27.45 11.40 -15.47
N ARG A 824 -27.25 11.23 -14.15
CA ARG A 824 -27.86 10.14 -13.36
C ARG A 824 -29.36 10.29 -13.15
N GLU A 825 -29.87 11.51 -13.02
CA GLU A 825 -31.31 11.78 -13.00
C GLU A 825 -32.00 11.33 -14.30
N ARG A 826 -31.31 11.40 -15.44
CA ARG A 826 -31.85 10.98 -16.75
C ARG A 826 -31.60 9.50 -17.06
N ALA A 827 -30.41 9.02 -16.73
CA ALA A 827 -29.94 7.66 -16.97
C ALA A 827 -29.21 7.16 -15.71
N PRO A 828 -29.95 6.52 -14.78
CA PRO A 828 -29.39 6.08 -13.50
C PRO A 828 -28.25 5.06 -13.64
N LEU A 829 -28.30 4.21 -14.67
CA LEU A 829 -27.31 3.19 -14.96
C LEU A 829 -26.56 3.50 -16.27
N GLY A 830 -25.37 2.92 -16.43
CA GLY A 830 -24.56 3.00 -17.64
C GLY A 830 -23.39 3.97 -17.53
N VAL A 831 -22.25 3.58 -18.10
CA VAL A 831 -21.01 4.37 -18.06
C VAL A 831 -20.14 3.98 -19.27
N HIS A 832 -19.40 4.92 -19.83
CA HIS A 832 -18.31 4.58 -20.75
C HIS A 832 -17.03 4.37 -19.95
N ILE A 833 -16.12 3.51 -20.40
CA ILE A 833 -14.83 3.30 -19.72
C ILE A 833 -13.67 3.80 -20.57
N GLY A 834 -12.60 4.18 -19.89
CA GLY A 834 -11.35 4.59 -20.52
C GLY A 834 -10.22 4.59 -19.51
N ALA A 835 -9.04 5.01 -19.94
CA ALA A 835 -7.89 5.10 -19.07
C ALA A 835 -7.09 6.38 -19.29
N PHE A 836 -6.36 6.81 -18.26
CA PHE A 836 -5.54 8.01 -18.32
C PHE A 836 -4.22 7.88 -17.55
N GLY A 837 -3.20 8.56 -18.05
CA GLY A 837 -1.93 8.76 -17.37
C GLY A 837 -1.35 10.12 -17.75
N VAL A 838 -0.65 10.76 -16.80
CA VAL A 838 -0.08 12.10 -16.99
C VAL A 838 1.37 12.11 -16.54
N VAL A 839 2.24 12.69 -17.35
CA VAL A 839 3.63 13.00 -16.99
C VAL A 839 3.85 14.49 -17.20
N GLU A 840 4.43 15.18 -16.21
CA GLU A 840 4.74 16.60 -16.30
C GLU A 840 6.26 16.83 -16.42
N ASP A 841 6.62 17.96 -17.05
CA ASP A 841 8.00 18.46 -17.17
C ASP A 841 9.00 17.42 -17.72
N LEU A 842 8.59 16.70 -18.76
CA LEU A 842 9.38 15.66 -19.39
C LEU A 842 10.50 16.29 -20.22
N ARG A 843 11.75 16.15 -19.77
CA ARG A 843 12.94 16.67 -20.46
C ARG A 843 13.88 15.53 -20.87
N PRO A 844 14.55 15.61 -22.02
CA PRO A 844 15.61 14.67 -22.38
C PRO A 844 16.88 14.95 -21.57
N ASP A 845 17.63 13.90 -21.24
CA ASP A 845 18.86 13.99 -20.45
C ASP A 845 19.92 14.89 -21.10
N SER A 846 19.99 14.90 -22.43
CA SER A 846 20.90 15.78 -23.19
C SER A 846 20.62 17.28 -23.03
N SER A 847 19.42 17.66 -22.59
CA SER A 847 19.04 19.06 -22.34
C SER A 847 19.31 19.53 -20.92
N ARG A 848 19.74 18.63 -20.03
CA ARG A 848 19.97 18.92 -18.60
C ARG A 848 21.44 19.27 -18.32
N PRO A 849 21.71 20.15 -17.34
CA PRO A 849 23.06 20.42 -16.84
C PRO A 849 23.78 19.12 -16.43
N ALA A 850 25.10 19.00 -16.64
CA ALA A 850 25.86 17.76 -16.40
C ALA A 850 25.78 17.24 -14.94
N ASP A 851 25.54 18.14 -13.98
CA ASP A 851 25.31 17.86 -12.57
C ASP A 851 23.91 17.29 -12.26
N GLN A 852 22.95 17.47 -13.18
CA GLN A 852 21.55 17.00 -13.15
C GLN A 852 21.23 15.99 -14.27
N ALA A 853 22.18 15.68 -15.16
CA ALA A 853 21.97 14.92 -16.39
C ALA A 853 21.65 13.42 -16.19
N ALA A 854 21.68 12.92 -14.96
CA ALA A 854 21.25 11.57 -14.63
C ALA A 854 20.11 11.63 -13.61
N ASP A 855 18.86 11.76 -14.08
CA ASP A 855 17.68 11.59 -13.22
C ASP A 855 17.66 10.18 -12.60
N SER A 856 18.22 9.20 -13.32
CA SER A 856 18.39 7.82 -12.86
C SER A 856 19.88 7.50 -12.69
N LEU A 857 20.28 7.18 -11.45
CA LEU A 857 21.57 6.55 -11.12
C LEU A 857 21.50 5.01 -11.24
N GLY A 858 20.44 4.49 -11.88
CA GLY A 858 20.08 3.07 -11.87
C GLY A 858 18.82 2.78 -11.04
N TYR A 859 18.49 1.50 -10.89
CA TYR A 859 17.33 1.03 -10.13
C TYR A 859 17.75 0.58 -8.74
N VAL A 860 16.99 0.98 -7.71
CA VAL A 860 17.08 0.38 -6.38
C VAL A 860 15.92 -0.60 -6.25
N HIS A 861 16.23 -1.90 -6.23
CA HIS A 861 15.23 -2.92 -5.93
C HIS A 861 14.90 -2.88 -4.45
N ALA A 862 13.72 -2.34 -4.12
CA ALA A 862 13.19 -2.33 -2.78
C ALA A 862 12.09 -3.39 -2.66
N PRO A 863 12.24 -4.38 -1.76
CA PRO A 863 11.23 -5.43 -1.57
C PRO A 863 9.90 -4.96 -0.95
N SER A 864 9.83 -3.72 -0.46
CA SER A 864 8.62 -3.08 0.06
C SER A 864 8.60 -1.58 -0.16
N LEU A 865 7.40 -0.98 -0.04
CA LEU A 865 7.22 0.47 -0.07
C LEU A 865 8.01 1.19 1.02
N GLN A 866 8.09 0.62 2.24
CA GLN A 866 8.86 1.21 3.33
C GLN A 866 10.37 1.18 3.02
N GLN A 867 10.90 0.09 2.46
CA GLN A 867 12.28 0.02 1.98
C GLN A 867 12.53 0.99 0.81
N ALA A 868 11.55 1.18 -0.08
CA ALA A 868 11.65 2.12 -1.19
C ALA A 868 11.72 3.57 -0.69
N ALA A 869 10.85 3.95 0.25
CA ALA A 869 10.86 5.25 0.91
C ALA A 869 12.19 5.49 1.64
N THR A 870 12.68 4.48 2.37
CA THR A 870 13.98 4.51 3.05
C THR A 870 15.11 4.80 2.08
N ALA A 871 15.18 4.04 0.97
CA ALA A 871 16.18 4.24 -0.06
C ALA A 871 16.09 5.64 -0.70
N ALA A 872 14.89 6.16 -0.93
CA ALA A 872 14.68 7.50 -1.47
C ALA A 872 15.14 8.61 -0.49
N ILE A 873 14.89 8.45 0.81
CA ILE A 873 15.35 9.38 1.85
C ILE A 873 16.88 9.36 1.92
N LEU A 874 17.50 8.17 1.98
CA LEU A 874 18.95 8.02 2.00
C LEU A 874 19.60 8.61 0.74
N ARG A 875 19.03 8.34 -0.45
CA ARG A 875 19.48 8.95 -1.71
C ARG A 875 19.40 10.47 -1.66
N SER A 876 18.30 11.03 -1.14
CA SER A 876 18.13 12.48 -1.01
C SER A 876 19.16 13.09 -0.06
N GLY A 877 19.42 12.41 1.06
CA GLY A 877 20.50 12.76 2.00
C GLY A 877 21.88 12.77 1.33
N HIS A 878 22.18 11.76 0.53
CA HIS A 878 23.42 11.69 -0.24
C HIS A 878 23.53 12.82 -1.28
N LEU A 879 22.47 13.05 -2.07
CA LEU A 879 22.47 14.11 -3.10
C LEU A 879 22.65 15.51 -2.49
N ALA A 880 22.01 15.79 -1.35
CA ALA A 880 22.17 17.05 -0.64
C ALA A 880 23.59 17.26 -0.10
N ASN A 881 24.33 16.19 0.19
CA ASN A 881 25.66 16.23 0.80
C ASN A 881 26.78 15.73 -0.13
N ARG A 882 26.52 15.50 -1.43
CA ARG A 882 27.48 14.91 -2.37
C ARG A 882 28.76 15.73 -2.57
N GLN A 883 28.72 17.02 -2.25
CA GLN A 883 29.86 17.94 -2.32
C GLN A 883 30.67 18.00 -1.01
N ALA A 884 30.17 17.39 0.08
CA ALA A 884 30.91 17.28 1.33
C ALA A 884 32.06 16.26 1.18
N ALA A 885 33.15 16.48 1.93
CA ALA A 885 34.28 15.55 1.96
C ALA A 885 33.79 14.13 2.34
N ASN A 886 34.29 13.11 1.64
CA ASN A 886 34.02 11.68 1.84
C ASN A 886 32.62 11.14 1.47
N SER A 887 31.84 11.83 0.61
CA SER A 887 30.57 11.28 0.08
C SER A 887 29.58 10.86 1.18
N ALA A 888 29.26 11.78 2.10
CA ALA A 888 28.35 11.52 3.21
C ALA A 888 27.02 10.87 2.75
N PHE A 889 26.47 9.98 3.59
CA PHE A 889 25.25 9.20 3.34
C PHE A 889 25.30 8.27 2.09
N ASN A 890 26.50 7.94 1.60
CA ASN A 890 26.68 6.89 0.60
C ASN A 890 26.64 5.49 1.25
N ILE A 891 25.42 5.01 1.54
CA ILE A 891 25.18 3.76 2.29
C ILE A 891 25.41 2.52 1.40
N ASP A 892 26.15 1.51 1.90
CA ASP A 892 26.40 0.24 1.22
C ASP A 892 25.84 -0.98 1.98
N LEU A 893 24.68 -1.47 1.53
CA LEU A 893 24.00 -2.67 2.08
C LEU A 893 24.26 -3.95 1.27
N ARG A 894 25.42 -4.12 0.62
CA ARG A 894 25.77 -5.39 -0.03
C ARG A 894 25.69 -6.56 0.96
N SER A 895 25.22 -7.73 0.50
CA SER A 895 24.94 -8.88 1.37
C SER A 895 26.14 -9.33 2.22
N ARG A 896 27.38 -9.17 1.71
CA ARG A 896 28.62 -9.44 2.48
C ARG A 896 28.76 -8.51 3.69
N ARG A 897 28.51 -7.21 3.51
CA ARG A 897 28.58 -6.18 4.56
C ARG A 897 27.49 -6.38 5.60
N VAL A 898 26.24 -6.59 5.17
CA VAL A 898 25.09 -6.87 6.06
C VAL A 898 25.34 -8.10 6.94
N LYS A 899 25.82 -9.21 6.38
CA LYS A 899 26.12 -10.43 7.16
C LYS A 899 27.23 -10.20 8.20
N ARG A 900 28.23 -9.38 7.87
CA ARG A 900 29.32 -9.03 8.81
C ARG A 900 28.81 -8.14 9.94
N ALA A 901 28.03 -7.11 9.60
CA ALA A 901 27.39 -6.22 10.56
C ALA A 901 26.46 -6.99 11.51
N ARG A 902 25.56 -7.84 11.00
CA ARG A 902 24.66 -8.66 11.83
C ARG A 902 25.41 -9.54 12.83
N ARG A 903 26.50 -10.21 12.43
CA ARG A 903 27.33 -11.00 13.36
C ARG A 903 27.98 -10.17 14.47
N LEU A 904 28.35 -8.92 14.18
CA LEU A 904 28.89 -8.01 15.19
C LEU A 904 27.79 -7.52 16.13
N LEU A 905 26.60 -7.22 15.61
CA LEU A 905 25.43 -6.85 16.42
C LEU A 905 24.93 -8.02 17.29
N GLU A 906 24.95 -9.25 16.78
CA GLU A 906 24.65 -10.46 17.56
C GLU A 906 25.63 -10.63 18.73
N GLY A 907 26.93 -10.44 18.49
CA GLY A 907 27.94 -10.45 19.56
C GLY A 907 27.72 -9.33 20.59
N LEU A 908 27.34 -8.14 20.14
CA LEU A 908 27.00 -7.01 21.01
C LEU A 908 25.74 -7.29 21.84
N ALA A 909 24.72 -7.91 21.23
CA ALA A 909 23.51 -8.35 21.92
C ALA A 909 23.79 -9.44 22.96
N GLY A 910 24.78 -10.31 22.70
CA GLY A 910 25.30 -11.31 23.63
C GLY A 910 26.18 -10.74 24.74
N GLY A 911 26.29 -9.42 24.87
CA GLY A 911 27.02 -8.74 25.96
C GLY A 911 28.51 -8.50 25.70
N GLN A 912 29.03 -8.82 24.50
CA GLN A 912 30.42 -8.53 24.14
C GLN A 912 30.58 -7.08 23.67
N SER A 913 31.61 -6.37 24.12
CA SER A 913 31.88 -5.01 23.61
C SER A 913 32.35 -5.01 22.15
N MET A 914 32.02 -3.96 21.40
CA MET A 914 32.47 -3.79 20.00
C MET A 914 33.99 -3.80 19.88
N ALA A 915 34.69 -3.19 20.85
CA ALA A 915 36.15 -3.17 20.90
C ALA A 915 36.76 -4.58 21.02
N ALA A 916 36.17 -5.45 21.84
CA ALA A 916 36.61 -6.85 21.95
C ALA A 916 36.32 -7.64 20.66
N LEU A 917 35.12 -7.49 20.08
CA LEU A 917 34.73 -8.19 18.85
C LEU A 917 35.65 -7.89 17.66
N LEU A 918 36.00 -6.61 17.47
CA LEU A 918 36.95 -6.20 16.43
C LEU A 918 38.37 -6.66 16.77
N GLY A 919 38.76 -6.59 18.04
CA GLY A 919 40.06 -7.06 18.52
C GLY A 919 40.31 -8.56 18.26
N TYR A 920 39.34 -9.42 18.58
CA TYR A 920 39.43 -10.87 18.32
C TYR A 920 39.62 -11.16 16.83
N ARG A 921 38.91 -10.42 15.97
CA ARG A 921 39.03 -10.57 14.51
C ARG A 921 40.37 -10.10 14.00
N PHE A 922 40.88 -9.00 14.53
CA PHE A 922 42.22 -8.50 14.20
C PHE A 922 43.29 -9.54 14.55
N GLU A 923 43.28 -10.05 15.78
CA GLU A 923 44.24 -11.06 16.22
C GLU A 923 44.14 -12.36 15.43
N ARG A 924 42.92 -12.80 15.11
CA ARG A 924 42.71 -13.96 14.23
C ARG A 924 43.29 -13.72 12.84
N ALA A 925 43.03 -12.56 12.24
CA ALA A 925 43.57 -12.22 10.93
C ALA A 925 45.10 -12.15 10.94
N LEU A 926 45.72 -11.68 12.03
CA LEU A 926 47.17 -11.74 12.20
C LEU A 926 47.67 -13.20 12.26
N ARG A 927 47.00 -14.10 12.97
CA ARG A 927 47.37 -15.52 13.02
C ARG A 927 47.25 -16.20 11.65
N ASP A 928 46.14 -15.95 10.96
CA ASP A 928 45.84 -16.52 9.64
C ASP A 928 46.82 -16.04 8.56
N ASN A 929 47.52 -14.91 8.78
CA ASN A 929 48.55 -14.35 7.89
C ASN A 929 49.99 -14.56 8.43
N GLU A 930 50.21 -15.47 9.38
CA GLU A 930 51.53 -15.79 9.96
C GLU A 930 52.23 -14.61 10.69
N LEU A 931 51.45 -13.65 11.21
CA LEU A 931 51.92 -12.46 11.95
C LEU A 931 51.69 -12.56 13.47
N SER A 932 51.57 -13.79 14.00
CA SER A 932 51.23 -14.06 15.40
C SER A 932 52.19 -13.42 16.41
N GLN A 933 53.46 -13.26 16.03
CA GLN A 933 54.53 -12.68 16.85
C GLN A 933 54.23 -11.25 17.32
N HIS A 934 53.42 -10.49 16.56
CA HIS A 934 53.15 -9.08 16.84
C HIS A 934 51.94 -8.85 17.77
N ILE A 935 51.15 -9.89 18.06
CA ILE A 935 49.92 -9.79 18.85
C ILE A 935 50.20 -9.22 20.25
N LEU A 936 51.26 -9.68 20.92
CA LEU A 936 51.59 -9.24 22.28
C LEU A 936 51.95 -7.74 22.34
N GLU A 937 52.68 -7.25 21.34
CA GLU A 937 53.11 -5.86 21.26
C GLU A 937 51.90 -4.95 20.97
N LEU A 938 51.03 -5.37 20.07
CA LEU A 938 49.78 -4.67 19.74
C LEU A 938 48.80 -4.63 20.93
N ARG A 939 48.72 -5.70 21.75
CA ARG A 939 47.96 -5.69 23.01
C ARG A 939 48.50 -4.67 24.02
N ARG A 940 49.82 -4.47 24.06
CA ARG A 940 50.44 -3.46 24.96
C ARG A 940 50.17 -2.04 24.50
N ALA A 941 50.17 -1.78 23.20
CA ALA A 941 49.87 -0.47 22.65
C ALA A 941 48.38 -0.12 22.72
N PHE A 942 47.51 -1.11 22.48
CA PHE A 942 46.05 -0.96 22.46
C PHE A 942 45.38 -1.88 23.50
N PRO A 943 45.63 -1.68 24.80
CA PRO A 943 45.05 -2.53 25.83
C PRO A 943 43.53 -2.31 25.92
N PHE A 944 42.75 -3.39 25.85
CA PHE A 944 41.31 -3.33 26.07
C PHE A 944 40.99 -3.02 27.54
N ARG A 945 40.17 -1.99 27.76
CA ARG A 945 39.69 -1.57 29.09
C ARG A 945 38.17 -1.59 29.08
N PRO A 946 37.51 -2.59 29.69
CA PRO A 946 36.05 -2.60 29.74
C PRO A 946 35.56 -1.41 30.57
N ALA A 947 34.67 -0.60 30.00
CA ALA A 947 34.02 0.48 30.72
C ALA A 947 32.87 -0.09 31.57
N GLY A 948 32.93 0.08 32.90
CA GLY A 948 31.71 0.17 33.72
C GLY A 948 31.24 -1.02 34.57
N ASN A 949 31.89 -2.18 34.65
CA ASN A 949 31.41 -3.26 35.53
C ASN A 949 32.11 -3.29 36.90
N LYS A 950 31.32 -3.07 37.96
CA LYS A 950 31.63 -3.55 39.32
C LYS A 950 31.77 -5.06 39.26
N ALA A 951 32.86 -5.58 39.83
CA ALA A 951 33.14 -7.01 39.86
C ALA A 951 32.03 -7.79 40.59
N SER A 952 31.30 -8.63 39.87
CA SER A 952 30.50 -9.73 40.43
C SER A 952 31.31 -11.03 40.33
N GLU A 953 31.31 -11.80 41.41
CA GLU A 953 32.17 -12.97 41.68
C GLU A 953 31.86 -14.25 40.88
N GLU A 954 31.26 -14.17 39.70
CA GLU A 954 31.11 -15.32 38.79
C GLU A 954 32.13 -15.21 37.65
N ALA A 955 33.36 -15.59 37.97
CA ALA A 955 34.51 -15.50 37.09
C ALA A 955 34.85 -16.86 36.47
N GLN A 956 34.42 -17.07 35.22
CA GLN A 956 35.14 -17.94 34.28
C GLN A 956 35.06 -17.51 32.80
N GLU A 957 34.03 -16.76 32.38
CA GLU A 957 33.99 -16.16 31.01
C GLU A 957 34.59 -14.73 30.93
N ALA A 958 34.68 -14.02 32.05
CA ALA A 958 35.24 -12.66 32.11
C ALA A 958 36.79 -12.60 31.99
N ILE A 959 37.48 -13.74 32.02
CA ILE A 959 38.95 -13.79 32.01
C ILE A 959 39.52 -13.64 30.59
N ALA A 960 38.78 -14.02 29.55
CA ALA A 960 39.24 -13.88 28.16
C ALA A 960 39.22 -12.43 27.63
N ALA A 961 38.36 -11.57 28.18
CA ALA A 961 38.22 -10.19 27.70
C ALA A 961 39.40 -9.27 28.07
N ARG A 962 40.21 -9.60 29.08
CA ARG A 962 41.40 -8.80 29.46
C ARG A 962 42.58 -8.97 28.52
N ASP A 963 42.55 -10.00 27.67
CA ASP A 963 43.68 -10.39 26.84
C ASP A 963 43.57 -9.91 25.40
N VAL A 964 42.59 -9.10 24.99
CA VAL A 964 42.39 -8.77 23.56
C VAL A 964 42.73 -7.31 23.27
N ILE A 965 43.18 -7.04 22.04
CA ILE A 965 43.39 -5.68 21.51
C ILE A 965 42.08 -4.86 21.51
N ASP A 966 42.15 -3.59 21.90
CA ASP A 966 41.04 -2.65 21.68
C ASP A 966 40.91 -2.29 20.19
N GLY A 967 40.05 -3.03 19.48
CA GLY A 967 39.87 -2.87 18.04
C GLY A 967 39.25 -1.52 17.63
N VAL A 968 38.45 -0.88 18.49
CA VAL A 968 37.85 0.43 18.19
C VAL A 968 38.92 1.52 18.28
N ARG A 969 39.74 1.50 19.33
CA ARG A 969 40.84 2.45 19.49
C ARG A 969 41.89 2.30 18.39
N LEU A 970 42.23 1.07 18.00
CA LEU A 970 43.11 0.78 16.87
C LEU A 970 42.59 1.41 15.57
N VAL A 971 41.30 1.24 15.26
CA VAL A 971 40.67 1.80 14.06
C VAL A 971 40.64 3.34 14.10
N ALA A 972 40.33 3.93 15.25
CA ALA A 972 40.30 5.38 15.42
C ALA A 972 41.69 6.01 15.18
N GLU A 973 42.73 5.44 15.80
CA GLU A 973 44.10 5.94 15.67
C GLU A 973 44.67 5.73 14.26
N TYR A 974 44.29 4.63 13.58
CA TYR A 974 44.60 4.41 12.18
C TYR A 974 43.98 5.46 11.26
N ARG A 975 42.70 5.80 11.45
CA ARG A 975 41.99 6.80 10.63
C ARG A 975 42.59 8.21 10.78
N GLU A 976 43.06 8.55 11.98
CA GLU A 976 43.59 9.89 12.26
C GLU A 976 45.06 10.04 11.84
N LYS A 977 45.90 9.02 12.07
CA LYS A 977 47.36 9.14 11.98
C LYS A 977 48.02 8.22 10.95
N GLY A 978 47.27 7.32 10.32
CA GLY A 978 47.75 6.40 9.28
C GLY A 978 48.58 5.21 9.80
N ILE A 979 48.91 4.28 8.90
CA ILE A 979 49.62 3.03 9.27
C ILE A 979 51.04 3.29 9.80
N ASP A 980 51.71 4.32 9.30
CA ASP A 980 53.10 4.64 9.65
C ASP A 980 53.21 4.99 11.15
N HIS A 981 52.18 5.62 11.72
CA HIS A 981 52.12 5.90 13.15
C HIS A 981 51.95 4.62 13.98
N ILE A 982 51.15 3.67 13.52
CA ILE A 982 50.95 2.38 14.21
C ILE A 982 52.24 1.56 14.17
N GLY A 983 52.94 1.54 13.02
CA GLY A 983 54.25 0.91 12.90
C GLY A 983 55.31 1.54 13.81
N ALA A 984 55.33 2.88 13.90
CA ALA A 984 56.30 3.61 14.71
C ALA A 984 56.05 3.55 16.23
N SER A 985 54.80 3.34 16.66
CA SER A 985 54.40 3.43 18.08
C SER A 985 54.42 2.11 18.84
N VAL A 986 54.48 0.97 18.14
CA VAL A 986 54.08 -0.33 18.72
C VAL A 986 55.15 -1.42 18.65
N LEU A 987 56.09 -1.38 17.70
CA LEU A 987 57.03 -2.49 17.46
C LEU A 987 58.51 -2.05 17.55
N PRO A 988 59.30 -2.55 18.51
CA PRO A 988 60.75 -2.34 18.54
C PRO A 988 61.50 -3.19 17.48
N LEU A 989 60.83 -4.15 16.85
CA LEU A 989 61.32 -4.88 15.67
C LEU A 989 60.95 -4.12 14.39
N VAL A 990 61.92 -3.98 13.49
CA VAL A 990 61.74 -3.39 12.15
C VAL A 990 60.72 -4.24 11.38
N LEU A 991 59.46 -3.79 11.35
CA LEU A 991 58.46 -4.33 10.43
C LEU A 991 58.95 -4.11 9.00
N THR A 992 58.89 -5.16 8.18
CA THR A 992 59.14 -5.02 6.75
C THR A 992 58.01 -4.21 6.09
N ALA A 993 58.32 -3.56 4.96
CA ALA A 993 57.30 -2.85 4.18
C ALA A 993 56.15 -3.79 3.72
N GLY A 994 56.41 -5.09 3.58
CA GLY A 994 55.40 -6.10 3.26
C GLY A 994 54.43 -6.35 4.42
N GLU A 995 54.96 -6.50 5.65
CA GLU A 995 54.15 -6.71 6.85
C GLU A 995 53.29 -5.49 7.18
N LEU A 996 53.82 -4.26 7.03
CA LEU A 996 53.04 -3.02 7.18
C LEU A 996 51.85 -2.96 6.22
N LYS A 997 52.04 -3.38 4.96
CA LYS A 997 50.97 -3.40 3.96
C LYS A 997 49.90 -4.45 4.30
N LEU A 998 50.31 -5.61 4.81
CA LEU A 998 49.40 -6.65 5.30
C LEU A 998 48.58 -6.14 6.50
N ILE A 999 49.21 -5.57 7.52
CA ILE A 999 48.53 -5.01 8.68
C ILE A 999 47.57 -3.88 8.27
N ALA A 1000 47.98 -2.99 7.36
CA ALA A 1000 47.09 -1.96 6.81
C ALA A 1000 45.86 -2.58 6.13
N SER A 1001 46.03 -3.66 5.36
CA SER A 1001 44.89 -4.34 4.71
C SER A 1001 43.91 -4.94 5.73
N ILE A 1002 44.42 -5.51 6.83
CA ILE A 1002 43.60 -6.07 7.90
C ILE A 1002 42.85 -4.95 8.64
N VAL A 1003 43.52 -3.84 8.97
CA VAL A 1003 42.87 -2.70 9.64
C VAL A 1003 41.83 -2.04 8.72
N ASN A 1004 42.09 -1.95 7.41
CA ASN A 1004 41.10 -1.49 6.44
C ASN A 1004 39.86 -2.42 6.39
N ASP A 1005 40.02 -3.74 6.55
CA ASP A 1005 38.89 -4.66 6.65
C ASP A 1005 38.08 -4.44 7.95
N LEU A 1006 38.73 -4.10 9.07
CA LEU A 1006 38.04 -3.71 10.31
C LEU A 1006 37.30 -2.38 10.14
N VAL A 1007 37.90 -1.41 9.44
CA VAL A 1007 37.26 -0.14 9.07
C VAL A 1007 36.00 -0.41 8.23
N ASP A 1008 36.07 -1.28 7.22
CA ASP A 1008 34.94 -1.73 6.39
C ASP A 1008 33.86 -2.42 7.24
N GLN A 1009 34.25 -3.22 8.23
CA GLN A 1009 33.31 -3.90 9.13
C GLN A 1009 32.58 -2.90 10.05
N LEU A 1010 33.28 -1.96 10.67
CA LEU A 1010 32.67 -0.95 11.53
C LEU A 1010 31.75 -0.01 10.72
N ASP A 1011 32.21 0.38 9.54
CA ASP A 1011 31.43 1.18 8.59
C ASP A 1011 30.15 0.44 8.13
N SER A 1012 30.23 -0.88 7.90
CA SER A 1012 29.04 -1.69 7.58
C SER A 1012 28.00 -1.74 8.72
N VAL A 1013 28.44 -1.65 9.98
CA VAL A 1013 27.52 -1.54 11.13
C VAL A 1013 26.85 -0.18 11.15
N ALA A 1014 27.61 0.90 10.87
CA ALA A 1014 27.07 2.25 10.76
C ALA A 1014 26.06 2.37 9.62
N ASP A 1015 26.38 1.84 8.44
CA ASP A 1015 25.48 1.80 7.28
C ASP A 1015 24.17 1.07 7.61
N LEU A 1016 24.26 -0.11 8.25
CA LEU A 1016 23.09 -0.90 8.61
C LEU A 1016 22.22 -0.21 9.66
N LEU A 1017 22.81 0.37 10.71
CA LEU A 1017 22.06 1.04 11.77
C LEU A 1017 21.48 2.40 11.33
N LEU A 1018 22.18 3.14 10.47
CA LEU A 1018 21.63 4.35 9.86
C LEU A 1018 20.47 4.02 8.92
N ALA A 1019 20.63 2.99 8.08
CA ALA A 1019 19.54 2.51 7.23
C ALA A 1019 18.36 2.01 8.06
N GLU A 1020 18.61 1.28 9.16
CA GLU A 1020 17.57 0.84 10.09
C GLU A 1020 16.86 2.02 10.76
N SER A 1021 17.60 3.03 11.22
CA SER A 1021 17.01 4.22 11.83
C SER A 1021 16.09 4.95 10.84
N VAL A 1022 16.55 5.18 9.61
CA VAL A 1022 15.73 5.80 8.56
C VAL A 1022 14.55 4.91 8.18
N PHE A 1023 14.72 3.58 8.16
CA PHE A 1023 13.65 2.63 7.92
C PHE A 1023 12.56 2.69 8.99
N GLN A 1024 12.95 2.76 10.26
CA GLN A 1024 12.02 2.89 11.37
C GLN A 1024 11.33 4.27 11.38
N ILE A 1025 12.04 5.36 11.05
CA ILE A 1025 11.45 6.70 10.84
C ILE A 1025 10.43 6.67 9.70
N ALA A 1026 10.77 6.07 8.56
CA ALA A 1026 9.87 5.94 7.43
C ALA A 1026 8.62 5.11 7.76
N GLY A 1027 8.74 4.13 8.66
CA GLY A 1027 7.62 3.37 9.22
C GLY A 1027 6.91 4.04 10.40
N GLY A 1028 7.39 5.21 10.85
CA GLY A 1028 6.86 5.98 11.98
C GLY A 1028 7.14 5.42 13.38
N ASN A 1029 8.07 4.47 13.50
CA ASN A 1029 8.56 3.92 14.77
C ASN A 1029 9.77 4.72 15.29
N MET A 1030 9.49 5.84 15.95
CA MET A 1030 10.53 6.74 16.47
C MET A 1030 11.38 6.11 17.58
N ASP A 1031 10.79 5.20 18.38
CA ASP A 1031 11.51 4.50 19.45
C ASP A 1031 12.52 3.51 18.86
N GLY A 1032 12.12 2.74 17.84
CA GLY A 1032 13.03 1.86 17.09
C GLY A 1032 14.14 2.63 16.40
N ALA A 1033 13.83 3.78 15.81
CA ALA A 1033 14.82 4.66 15.20
C ALA A 1033 15.83 5.21 16.22
N GLY A 1034 15.34 5.63 17.39
CA GLY A 1034 16.16 6.08 18.51
C GLY A 1034 17.07 4.98 19.05
N ALA A 1035 16.55 3.74 19.19
CA ALA A 1035 17.34 2.59 19.62
C ALA A 1035 18.50 2.27 18.66
N ALA A 1036 18.26 2.33 17.34
CA ALA A 1036 19.31 2.13 16.34
C ALA A 1036 20.41 3.20 16.42
N LEU A 1037 20.05 4.47 16.62
CA LEU A 1037 21.00 5.57 16.79
C LEU A 1037 21.76 5.50 18.13
N LEU A 1038 21.08 5.14 19.23
CA LEU A 1038 21.71 4.95 20.54
C LEU A 1038 22.70 3.78 20.53
N THR A 1039 22.45 2.75 19.73
CA THR A 1039 23.41 1.66 19.51
C THR A 1039 24.67 2.18 18.82
N LEU A 1040 24.51 3.04 17.81
CA LEU A 1040 25.62 3.64 17.08
C LEU A 1040 26.46 4.57 17.97
N ASP A 1041 25.81 5.37 18.81
CA ASP A 1041 26.45 6.37 19.69
C ASP A 1041 27.02 5.76 20.98
N LYS A 1042 26.22 4.96 21.69
CA LYS A 1042 26.50 4.47 23.05
C LYS A 1042 26.80 2.98 23.14
N GLN A 1043 26.81 2.25 22.03
CA GLN A 1043 27.01 0.79 21.98
C GLN A 1043 26.07 0.02 22.93
N GLN A 1044 24.83 0.50 23.08
CA GLN A 1044 23.78 -0.18 23.84
C GLN A 1044 23.33 -1.46 23.11
N ARG A 1045 22.44 -2.24 23.76
CA ARG A 1045 21.89 -3.47 23.15
C ARG A 1045 21.25 -3.13 21.79
N PRO A 1046 21.72 -3.73 20.69
CA PRO A 1046 21.25 -3.38 19.36
C PRO A 1046 19.80 -3.84 19.13
N PRO A 1047 18.97 -3.04 18.42
CA PRO A 1047 17.66 -3.50 17.97
C PRO A 1047 17.81 -4.56 16.88
N GLU A 1048 16.77 -5.37 16.69
CA GLU A 1048 16.67 -6.28 15.54
C GLU A 1048 16.52 -5.47 14.24
N THR A 1049 17.40 -5.71 13.27
CA THR A 1049 17.45 -4.94 12.02
C THR A 1049 16.46 -5.49 11.00
N ARG A 1050 15.40 -4.73 10.70
CA ARG A 1050 14.33 -5.11 9.75
C ARG A 1050 14.51 -4.56 8.35
N VAL A 1051 15.34 -3.52 8.17
CA VAL A 1051 15.58 -2.89 6.85
C VAL A 1051 16.12 -3.86 5.80
N VAL A 1052 16.78 -4.93 6.25
CA VAL A 1052 17.37 -5.99 5.40
C VAL A 1052 16.49 -7.22 5.26
N ASP A 1053 15.35 -7.27 5.96
CA ASP A 1053 14.42 -8.38 5.84
C ASP A 1053 13.58 -8.20 4.57
N THR A 1054 13.29 -9.31 3.91
CA THR A 1054 12.37 -9.30 2.77
C THR A 1054 10.96 -9.55 3.32
N PRO A 1055 10.05 -8.56 3.30
CA PRO A 1055 8.68 -8.80 3.70
C PRO A 1055 8.05 -9.77 2.69
N HIS A 1056 7.54 -10.89 3.19
CA HIS A 1056 6.84 -11.87 2.40
C HIS A 1056 5.34 -11.71 2.64
N SER A 1057 4.57 -11.52 1.57
CA SER A 1057 3.09 -11.57 1.60
C SER A 1057 2.56 -13.01 1.62
N THR A 1058 3.46 -14.00 1.54
CA THR A 1058 3.14 -15.42 1.49
C THR A 1058 3.33 -16.08 2.85
N ARG A 1059 2.54 -17.12 3.11
CA ARG A 1059 2.79 -18.02 4.25
C ARG A 1059 4.10 -18.74 3.98
N GLY A 1060 5.13 -18.46 4.79
CA GLY A 1060 6.36 -19.26 4.78
C GLY A 1060 6.00 -20.70 5.13
N TYR A 1061 6.34 -21.64 4.25
CA TYR A 1061 6.23 -23.06 4.55
C TYR A 1061 7.64 -23.61 4.77
N THR A 1062 7.90 -24.11 5.97
CA THR A 1062 9.18 -24.73 6.30
C THR A 1062 9.09 -26.21 5.93
N GLN A 1063 9.80 -26.62 4.89
CA GLN A 1063 9.99 -28.04 4.60
C GLN A 1063 11.13 -28.58 5.45
N ARG A 1064 10.81 -29.53 6.33
CA ARG A 1064 11.80 -30.28 7.10
C ARG A 1064 11.83 -31.70 6.56
N VAL A 1065 12.99 -32.13 6.09
CA VAL A 1065 13.22 -33.51 5.65
C VAL A 1065 13.69 -34.29 6.85
N VAL A 1066 12.89 -35.27 7.28
CA VAL A 1066 13.20 -36.17 8.38
C VAL A 1066 13.46 -37.55 7.82
N VAL A 1067 14.59 -38.14 8.18
CA VAL A 1067 14.87 -39.55 7.91
C VAL A 1067 14.51 -40.34 9.17
N ALA A 1068 13.32 -40.95 9.17
CA ALA A 1068 12.87 -41.80 10.26
C ALA A 1068 13.54 -43.18 10.14
N MET A 1069 14.52 -43.46 11.01
CA MET A 1069 15.18 -44.76 11.05
C MET A 1069 14.32 -45.73 11.87
N GLN A 1070 13.58 -46.61 11.18
CA GLN A 1070 12.57 -47.49 11.80
C GLN A 1070 13.09 -48.90 12.12
N SER A 1071 14.22 -49.31 11.55
CA SER A 1071 14.74 -50.67 11.64
C SER A 1071 16.19 -50.68 12.16
N ASP A 1072 16.51 -51.67 12.97
CA ASP A 1072 17.87 -52.05 13.36
C ASP A 1072 18.39 -53.25 12.54
N GLN A 1073 17.63 -53.70 11.53
CA GLN A 1073 18.04 -54.79 10.66
C GLN A 1073 19.13 -54.37 9.68
N ARG A 1074 20.29 -55.00 9.81
CA ARG A 1074 21.50 -54.68 9.03
C ARG A 1074 21.58 -55.43 7.68
N GLY A 1075 20.59 -56.26 7.36
CA GLY A 1075 20.53 -57.03 6.12
C GLY A 1075 21.77 -57.91 5.91
N LEU A 1076 22.44 -57.74 4.77
CA LEU A 1076 23.65 -58.48 4.38
C LEU A 1076 24.87 -58.21 5.27
N TRP A 1077 24.82 -57.18 6.13
CA TRP A 1077 25.86 -56.87 7.10
C TRP A 1077 25.66 -57.57 8.47
N ALA A 1078 24.62 -58.39 8.62
CA ALA A 1078 24.41 -59.17 9.84
C ALA A 1078 25.54 -60.19 10.04
N GLY A 1079 26.13 -60.25 11.24
CA GLY A 1079 27.27 -61.11 11.56
C GLY A 1079 28.65 -60.49 11.33
N ILE A 1080 28.72 -59.25 10.80
CA ILE A 1080 29.97 -58.50 10.63
C ILE A 1080 30.09 -57.49 11.78
N ALA A 1081 31.05 -57.73 12.69
CA ALA A 1081 31.38 -56.83 13.80
C ALA A 1081 30.16 -56.47 14.67
N ASP A 1082 29.35 -57.49 14.99
CA ASP A 1082 28.10 -57.29 15.75
C ASP A 1082 28.33 -56.81 17.20
N ASP A 1083 29.53 -57.00 17.72
CA ASP A 1083 30.02 -56.60 19.04
C ASP A 1083 30.66 -55.20 19.08
N ASP A 1084 30.72 -54.50 17.94
CA ASP A 1084 31.31 -53.17 17.86
C ASP A 1084 30.51 -52.14 18.68
N LEU A 1085 31.25 -51.26 19.38
CA LEU A 1085 30.67 -50.29 20.30
C LEU A 1085 29.78 -49.28 19.56
N ALA A 1086 30.21 -48.81 18.38
CA ALA A 1086 29.44 -47.85 17.59
C ALA A 1086 28.11 -48.47 17.12
N ALA A 1087 28.13 -49.73 16.68
CA ALA A 1087 26.92 -50.47 16.31
C ALA A 1087 25.96 -50.71 17.49
N THR A 1088 26.50 -50.86 18.70
CA THR A 1088 25.70 -51.10 19.91
C THR A 1088 25.04 -49.81 20.43
N VAL A 1089 25.75 -48.69 20.35
CA VAL A 1089 25.25 -47.38 20.84
C VAL A 1089 24.20 -46.80 19.89
N GLU A 1090 24.39 -46.92 18.57
CA GLU A 1090 23.47 -46.36 17.56
C GLU A 1090 23.03 -47.43 16.52
N PRO A 1091 22.24 -48.44 16.93
CA PRO A 1091 21.94 -49.60 16.08
C PRO A 1091 21.11 -49.26 14.83
N ARG A 1092 20.24 -48.25 14.91
CA ARG A 1092 19.38 -47.81 13.79
C ARG A 1092 20.15 -47.00 12.75
N LEU A 1093 21.06 -46.13 13.19
CA LEU A 1093 21.95 -45.39 12.29
C LEU A 1093 22.92 -46.34 11.58
N ASN A 1094 23.46 -47.32 12.33
CA ASN A 1094 24.32 -48.36 11.78
C ASN A 1094 23.59 -49.21 10.72
N ALA A 1095 22.34 -49.63 10.98
CA ALA A 1095 21.52 -50.35 10.00
C ALA A 1095 21.19 -49.50 8.76
N TRP A 1096 20.89 -48.21 8.93
CA TRP A 1096 20.66 -47.31 7.80
C TRP A 1096 21.92 -47.15 6.93
N LEU A 1097 23.09 -46.95 7.54
CA LEU A 1097 24.37 -46.92 6.82
C LEU A 1097 24.67 -48.24 6.09
N ALA A 1098 24.30 -49.38 6.67
CA ALA A 1098 24.41 -50.68 6.02
C ALA A 1098 23.62 -50.74 4.71
N THR A 1099 22.43 -50.11 4.66
CA THR A 1099 21.63 -50.05 3.41
C THR A 1099 22.26 -49.13 2.36
N LEU A 1100 22.88 -48.02 2.77
CA LEU A 1100 23.57 -47.11 1.86
C LEU A 1100 24.88 -47.68 1.32
N LEU A 1101 25.63 -48.41 2.14
CA LEU A 1101 26.87 -49.08 1.74
C LEU A 1101 26.62 -50.26 0.78
N GLY A 1102 25.41 -50.84 0.78
CA GLY A 1102 25.05 -51.93 -0.13
C GLY A 1102 25.61 -53.27 0.32
N ASP A 1103 25.92 -54.17 -0.61
CA ASP A 1103 26.45 -55.52 -0.29
C ASP A 1103 27.92 -55.43 0.19
N PRO A 1104 28.28 -55.95 1.39
CA PRO A 1104 29.67 -55.97 1.84
C PRO A 1104 30.61 -56.73 0.89
N ALA A 1105 30.11 -57.71 0.12
CA ALA A 1105 30.92 -58.45 -0.86
C ALA A 1105 31.38 -57.58 -2.05
N SER A 1106 30.78 -56.40 -2.24
CA SER A 1106 31.18 -55.45 -3.28
C SER A 1106 32.51 -54.76 -3.00
N PHE A 1107 33.01 -54.79 -1.75
CA PHE A 1107 34.26 -54.15 -1.34
C PHE A 1107 35.39 -55.18 -1.16
N LEU A 1108 36.51 -54.96 -1.85
CA LEU A 1108 37.68 -55.81 -1.76
C LEU A 1108 38.96 -54.97 -1.80
N PHE A 1109 39.75 -55.03 -0.74
CA PHE A 1109 40.95 -54.22 -0.57
C PHE A 1109 42.19 -55.04 -0.94
N GLY A 1110 43.06 -54.49 -1.78
CA GLY A 1110 44.29 -55.14 -2.21
C GLY A 1110 45.54 -54.51 -1.61
N ALA A 1111 46.60 -55.29 -1.41
CA ALA A 1111 47.95 -54.79 -1.16
C ALA A 1111 49.01 -55.58 -1.92
N ARG A 1112 50.13 -54.91 -2.23
CA ARG A 1112 51.30 -55.53 -2.86
C ARG A 1112 52.43 -55.62 -1.85
N ILE A 1113 53.14 -56.73 -1.90
CA ILE A 1113 54.32 -56.95 -1.05
C ILE A 1113 55.58 -56.56 -1.84
N PHE A 1114 56.46 -55.85 -1.16
CA PHE A 1114 57.80 -55.55 -1.62
C PHE A 1114 58.78 -56.26 -0.71
N SER A 1115 59.79 -56.91 -1.30
CA SER A 1115 60.88 -57.54 -0.57
C SER A 1115 62.09 -56.61 -0.56
N ALA A 1116 62.75 -56.52 0.59
CA ALA A 1116 63.97 -55.75 0.76
C ALA A 1116 65.13 -56.43 0.02
N VAL A 1117 65.82 -55.65 -0.81
CA VAL A 1117 67.16 -55.97 -1.31
C VAL A 1117 68.14 -55.46 -0.26
N LEU A 1118 68.82 -56.38 0.42
CA LEU A 1118 69.78 -56.05 1.47
C LEU A 1118 71.09 -55.57 0.85
N ASN A 1119 71.71 -54.59 1.51
CA ASN A 1119 73.01 -54.07 1.12
C ASN A 1119 74.08 -55.17 1.30
N GLU A 1120 74.92 -55.39 0.28
CA GLU A 1120 75.93 -56.45 0.29
C GLU A 1120 77.04 -56.20 1.34
N ASP A 1121 77.31 -54.93 1.70
CA ASP A 1121 78.35 -54.52 2.66
C ASP A 1121 77.83 -54.42 4.11
N ASP A 1122 76.53 -54.22 4.31
CA ASP A 1122 75.88 -54.18 5.62
C ASP A 1122 74.49 -54.85 5.56
N PRO A 1123 74.37 -56.15 5.92
CA PRO A 1123 73.10 -56.89 5.84
C PRO A 1123 71.98 -56.33 6.72
N ALA A 1124 72.26 -55.39 7.63
CA ALA A 1124 71.26 -54.69 8.42
C ALA A 1124 70.62 -53.49 7.69
N LYS A 1125 71.09 -53.14 6.48
CA LYS A 1125 70.66 -51.96 5.73
C LYS A 1125 69.94 -52.35 4.43
N ILE A 1126 68.77 -51.76 4.19
CA ILE A 1126 67.94 -52.01 3.00
C ILE A 1126 68.35 -51.03 1.89
N ASP A 1127 68.83 -51.54 0.76
CA ASP A 1127 69.24 -50.73 -0.41
C ASP A 1127 68.05 -50.35 -1.30
N SER A 1128 67.14 -51.29 -1.55
CA SER A 1128 65.96 -51.02 -2.38
C SER A 1128 64.82 -52.01 -2.08
N TRP A 1129 63.61 -51.64 -2.48
CA TRP A 1129 62.42 -52.48 -2.36
C TRP A 1129 61.98 -52.94 -3.74
N VAL A 1130 61.89 -54.25 -3.96
CA VAL A 1130 61.44 -54.82 -5.24
C VAL A 1130 60.11 -55.51 -5.04
N ALA A 1131 59.16 -55.30 -5.94
CA ALA A 1131 57.85 -55.94 -5.88
C ALA A 1131 58.03 -57.47 -5.96
N SER A 1132 57.53 -58.20 -4.97
CA SER A 1132 57.64 -59.67 -4.92
C SER A 1132 56.68 -60.39 -5.89
N GLY A 1133 55.79 -59.64 -6.55
CA GLY A 1133 54.71 -60.16 -7.38
C GLY A 1133 53.55 -60.77 -6.58
N VAL A 1134 53.63 -60.79 -5.25
CA VAL A 1134 52.57 -61.31 -4.38
C VAL A 1134 51.56 -60.22 -4.06
N GLN A 1135 50.28 -60.53 -4.32
CA GLN A 1135 49.15 -59.68 -4.02
C GLN A 1135 48.34 -60.28 -2.86
N LEU A 1136 48.00 -59.45 -1.89
CA LEU A 1136 47.16 -59.79 -0.76
C LEU A 1136 45.80 -59.13 -0.93
N GLU A 1137 44.75 -59.80 -0.45
CA GLU A 1137 43.38 -59.30 -0.51
C GLU A 1137 42.74 -59.40 0.87
N ALA A 1138 41.89 -58.43 1.22
CA ALA A 1138 41.06 -58.42 2.41
C ALA A 1138 39.65 -57.98 2.04
N ALA A 1139 38.64 -58.78 2.38
CA ALA A 1139 37.25 -58.37 2.28
C ALA A 1139 36.89 -57.39 3.41
N VAL A 1140 35.92 -56.51 3.20
CA VAL A 1140 35.51 -55.52 4.22
C VAL A 1140 35.05 -56.17 5.53
N GLY A 1141 34.44 -57.35 5.46
CA GLY A 1141 34.00 -58.11 6.64
C GLY A 1141 35.15 -58.61 7.53
N GLU A 1142 36.38 -58.72 6.99
CA GLU A 1142 37.55 -59.14 7.76
C GLU A 1142 38.13 -58.02 8.63
N LEU A 1143 37.72 -56.77 8.41
CA LEU A 1143 38.20 -55.63 9.20
C LEU A 1143 37.65 -55.63 10.62
N GLY A 1144 36.52 -56.32 10.84
CA GLY A 1144 35.84 -56.37 12.14
C GLY A 1144 35.34 -54.99 12.57
N LEU A 1145 34.89 -54.16 11.61
CA LEU A 1145 34.30 -52.85 11.86
C LEU A 1145 32.86 -52.84 11.38
N SER A 1146 31.97 -52.21 12.15
CA SER A 1146 30.58 -52.01 11.76
C SER A 1146 30.47 -50.97 10.62
N PRO A 1147 29.36 -50.96 9.86
CA PRO A 1147 29.06 -49.89 8.89
C PRO A 1147 29.28 -48.47 9.43
N LEU A 1148 28.87 -48.22 10.68
CA LEU A 1148 29.05 -46.92 11.33
C LEU A 1148 30.53 -46.64 11.65
N ALA A 1149 31.25 -47.62 12.21
CA ALA A 1149 32.68 -47.46 12.49
C ALA A 1149 33.51 -47.26 11.21
N LEU A 1150 33.15 -47.97 10.14
CA LEU A 1150 33.76 -47.84 8.81
C LEU A 1150 33.60 -46.42 8.22
N VAL A 1151 32.42 -45.82 8.37
CA VAL A 1151 32.15 -44.46 7.89
C VAL A 1151 32.87 -43.42 8.76
N LEU A 1152 32.83 -43.58 10.09
CA LEU A 1152 33.49 -42.66 11.02
C LEU A 1152 35.03 -42.73 10.91
N GLY A 1153 35.61 -43.91 10.75
CA GLY A 1153 37.05 -44.14 10.70
C GLY A 1153 37.72 -43.85 9.34
N SER A 1154 36.98 -43.34 8.36
CA SER A 1154 37.45 -43.14 6.97
C SER A 1154 38.24 -41.83 6.71
N GLU A 1155 38.44 -40.98 7.73
CA GLU A 1155 39.23 -39.74 7.61
C GLU A 1155 40.62 -39.90 8.23
N SER A 1156 41.63 -39.28 7.64
CA SER A 1156 42.95 -39.13 8.27
C SER A 1156 42.82 -38.35 9.57
N GLN A 1157 43.41 -38.82 10.67
CA GLN A 1157 43.55 -37.97 11.85
C GLN A 1157 44.25 -36.66 11.46
N GLN A 1158 43.73 -35.53 11.97
CA GLN A 1158 44.19 -34.19 11.60
C GLN A 1158 45.72 -34.10 11.63
N GLY A 1159 46.35 -33.97 10.45
CA GLY A 1159 47.81 -33.97 10.31
C GLY A 1159 48.41 -34.79 9.17
N GLY A 1160 47.60 -35.39 8.28
CA GLY A 1160 48.09 -36.15 7.12
C GLY A 1160 48.48 -37.60 7.42
N GLY A 1161 47.91 -38.19 8.48
CA GLY A 1161 48.08 -39.61 8.83
C GLY A 1161 47.18 -40.57 8.03
N GLN A 1162 47.34 -41.88 8.25
CA GLN A 1162 46.44 -42.90 7.69
C GLN A 1162 45.07 -42.87 8.38
N SER A 1163 44.01 -43.27 7.68
CA SER A 1163 42.68 -43.44 8.27
C SER A 1163 42.65 -44.69 9.17
N GLU A 1164 41.75 -44.75 10.16
CA GLU A 1164 41.58 -45.94 11.01
C GLU A 1164 41.24 -47.18 10.18
N VAL A 1165 40.48 -46.99 9.09
CA VAL A 1165 40.18 -48.04 8.11
C VAL A 1165 41.45 -48.50 7.40
N GLN A 1166 42.32 -47.59 6.95
CA GLN A 1166 43.61 -47.93 6.34
C GLN A 1166 44.53 -48.69 7.29
N GLU A 1167 44.59 -48.27 8.57
CA GLU A 1167 45.37 -48.98 9.60
C GLU A 1167 44.84 -50.40 9.82
N ARG A 1168 43.52 -50.57 9.86
CA ARG A 1168 42.88 -51.89 10.03
C ARG A 1168 43.10 -52.80 8.83
N ILE A 1169 42.97 -52.26 7.62
CA ILE A 1169 43.30 -52.97 6.37
C ILE A 1169 44.79 -53.39 6.40
N GLY A 1170 45.67 -52.47 6.76
CA GLY A 1170 47.11 -52.73 6.92
C GLY A 1170 47.40 -53.85 7.92
N ALA A 1171 46.73 -53.85 9.08
CA ALA A 1171 46.90 -54.87 10.10
C ALA A 1171 46.43 -56.27 9.64
N VAL A 1172 45.26 -56.36 9.00
CA VAL A 1172 44.73 -57.63 8.46
C VAL A 1172 45.64 -58.17 7.36
N LEU A 1173 46.05 -57.31 6.42
CA LEU A 1173 46.93 -57.70 5.33
C LEU A 1173 48.35 -58.04 5.83
N SER A 1174 48.84 -57.36 6.88
CA SER A 1174 50.12 -57.70 7.52
C SER A 1174 50.08 -59.05 8.24
N ALA A 1175 48.98 -59.36 8.93
CA ALA A 1175 48.77 -60.68 9.53
C ALA A 1175 48.76 -61.77 8.45
N LYS A 1176 48.06 -61.55 7.33
CA LYS A 1176 48.07 -62.46 6.17
C LYS A 1176 49.46 -62.59 5.55
N ALA A 1177 50.22 -61.50 5.45
CA ALA A 1177 51.58 -61.51 4.93
C ALA A 1177 52.50 -62.39 5.78
N ARG A 1178 52.43 -62.27 7.11
CA ARG A 1178 53.23 -63.02 8.09
C ARG A 1178 52.85 -64.50 8.19
N ALA A 1179 51.59 -64.84 7.90
CA ALA A 1179 51.12 -66.22 7.89
C ALA A 1179 51.61 -67.02 6.66
N ARG A 1180 52.27 -66.38 5.70
CA ARG A 1180 52.78 -67.06 4.50
C ARG A 1180 54.04 -67.89 4.82
N PRO A 1181 54.15 -69.12 4.28
CA PRO A 1181 55.36 -69.93 4.44
C PRO A 1181 56.59 -69.23 3.89
N GLY A 1182 57.62 -69.02 4.73
CA GLY A 1182 58.88 -68.37 4.34
C GLY A 1182 58.91 -66.84 4.43
N ALA A 1183 57.88 -66.20 4.99
CA ALA A 1183 57.88 -64.75 5.22
C ALA A 1183 58.95 -64.35 6.25
N ILE A 1184 59.76 -63.33 5.91
CA ILE A 1184 60.70 -62.68 6.84
C ILE A 1184 60.17 -61.25 7.05
N PRO A 1185 59.41 -60.98 8.13
CA PRO A 1185 58.70 -59.71 8.30
C PRO A 1185 59.59 -58.48 8.30
N GLU A 1186 60.86 -58.64 8.70
CA GLU A 1186 61.87 -57.58 8.74
C GLU A 1186 62.37 -57.17 7.34
N HIS A 1187 62.09 -57.98 6.31
CA HIS A 1187 62.49 -57.76 4.92
C HIS A 1187 61.30 -57.62 3.97
N GLU A 1188 60.10 -57.37 4.47
CA GLU A 1188 58.89 -57.20 3.66
C GLU A 1188 58.15 -55.89 4.01
N ALA A 1189 57.80 -55.12 2.99
CA ALA A 1189 56.95 -53.94 3.09
C ALA A 1189 55.63 -54.20 2.36
N ILE A 1190 54.53 -53.70 2.93
CA ILE A 1190 53.18 -53.85 2.36
C ILE A 1190 52.70 -52.47 1.92
N VAL A 1191 52.28 -52.36 0.67
CA VAL A 1191 51.73 -51.13 0.10
C VAL A 1191 50.29 -51.39 -0.33
N LEU A 1192 49.34 -50.63 0.23
CA LEU A 1192 47.94 -50.71 -0.12
C LEU A 1192 47.72 -50.28 -1.58
N SER A 1193 46.86 -50.99 -2.30
CA SER A 1193 46.45 -50.66 -3.66
C SER A 1193 45.25 -49.72 -3.64
N ALA A 1194 45.26 -48.70 -4.49
CA ALA A 1194 44.17 -47.74 -4.62
C ALA A 1194 42.88 -48.41 -5.15
N ASP A 1195 43.03 -49.29 -6.14
CA ASP A 1195 41.95 -50.00 -6.81
C ASP A 1195 41.75 -51.41 -6.25
N SER A 1196 40.57 -51.97 -6.52
CA SER A 1196 40.25 -53.37 -6.18
C SER A 1196 41.15 -54.33 -6.97
N PRO A 1197 41.61 -55.42 -6.35
CA PRO A 1197 42.38 -56.46 -7.03
C PRO A 1197 41.54 -57.27 -8.03
N GLN A 1198 40.21 -57.22 -7.93
CA GLN A 1198 39.25 -57.88 -8.83
C GLN A 1198 38.37 -56.88 -9.59
N ALA A 1199 38.17 -57.12 -10.88
CA ALA A 1199 37.28 -56.33 -11.73
C ALA A 1199 35.81 -56.48 -11.28
N GLY A 1200 35.10 -55.36 -11.18
CA GLY A 1200 33.68 -55.31 -10.74
C GLY A 1200 33.48 -55.14 -9.24
N ARG A 1201 34.55 -55.00 -8.44
CA ARG A 1201 34.51 -54.66 -7.01
C ARG A 1201 35.12 -53.29 -6.73
N HIS A 1202 34.76 -52.69 -5.61
CA HIS A 1202 35.24 -51.38 -5.17
C HIS A 1202 36.50 -51.51 -4.31
N GLY A 1203 37.54 -50.76 -4.67
CA GLY A 1203 38.82 -50.69 -3.94
C GLY A 1203 38.83 -49.61 -2.86
N LEU A 1204 40.00 -49.37 -2.27
CA LEU A 1204 40.20 -48.46 -1.14
C LEU A 1204 39.74 -47.03 -1.43
N VAL A 1205 40.15 -46.45 -2.56
CA VAL A 1205 39.83 -45.04 -2.90
C VAL A 1205 38.34 -44.83 -3.13
N ALA A 1206 37.68 -45.77 -3.81
CA ALA A 1206 36.24 -45.70 -4.07
C ALA A 1206 35.43 -45.81 -2.76
N PHE A 1207 35.86 -46.70 -1.87
CA PHE A 1207 35.25 -46.86 -0.55
C PHE A 1207 35.43 -45.60 0.31
N GLU A 1208 36.65 -45.09 0.46
CA GLU A 1208 36.90 -43.90 1.30
C GLU A 1208 36.20 -42.65 0.77
N SER A 1209 36.12 -42.48 -0.56
CA SER A 1209 35.37 -41.37 -1.17
C SER A 1209 33.88 -41.43 -0.83
N PHE A 1210 33.30 -42.64 -0.80
CA PHE A 1210 31.89 -42.84 -0.48
C PHE A 1210 31.63 -42.71 1.02
N ALA A 1211 32.47 -43.32 1.86
CA ALA A 1211 32.43 -43.21 3.30
C ALA A 1211 32.56 -41.75 3.77
N TRP A 1212 33.44 -40.97 3.14
CA TRP A 1212 33.58 -39.54 3.41
C TRP A 1212 32.30 -38.74 3.13
N LEU A 1213 31.59 -39.04 2.02
CA LEU A 1213 30.30 -38.42 1.71
C LEU A 1213 29.24 -38.75 2.76
N LEU A 1214 29.15 -40.02 3.16
CA LEU A 1214 28.22 -40.48 4.19
C LEU A 1214 28.52 -39.86 5.56
N ARG A 1215 29.80 -39.73 5.91
CA ARG A 1215 30.23 -39.08 7.15
C ARG A 1215 29.85 -37.60 7.16
N ARG A 1216 30.12 -36.88 6.06
CA ARG A 1216 29.75 -35.46 5.94
C ARG A 1216 28.24 -35.23 6.01
N LEU A 1217 27.45 -36.21 5.55
CA LEU A 1217 26.01 -36.21 5.70
C LEU A 1217 25.61 -36.33 7.19
N ILE A 1218 26.26 -37.22 7.94
CA ILE A 1218 26.03 -37.39 9.38
C ILE A 1218 26.46 -36.16 10.17
N GLU A 1219 27.66 -35.61 9.91
CA GLU A 1219 28.20 -34.42 10.62
C GLU A 1219 27.35 -33.16 10.42
N ARG A 1220 26.64 -33.08 9.29
CA ARG A 1220 25.70 -31.98 8.99
C ARG A 1220 24.27 -32.28 9.43
N ALA A 1221 23.97 -33.52 9.80
CA ALA A 1221 22.71 -33.91 10.39
C ALA A 1221 22.75 -33.71 11.91
N ARG A 1222 21.58 -33.60 12.53
CA ARG A 1222 21.44 -33.61 13.99
C ARG A 1222 20.23 -34.43 14.39
N PRO A 1223 20.19 -34.97 15.63
CA PRO A 1223 19.01 -35.62 16.15
C PRO A 1223 17.79 -34.69 16.09
N LEU A 1224 16.63 -35.28 15.79
CA LEU A 1224 15.35 -34.58 15.77
C LEU A 1224 14.97 -34.14 17.19
N ARG A 1225 14.54 -32.90 17.36
CA ARG A 1225 14.04 -32.33 18.62
C ARG A 1225 12.55 -32.04 18.50
N ARG A 1226 11.84 -31.94 19.63
CA ARG A 1226 10.42 -31.52 19.65
C ARG A 1226 10.20 -30.18 18.96
N MET A 1227 11.13 -29.24 19.11
CA MET A 1227 11.11 -27.93 18.43
C MET A 1227 11.11 -28.01 16.89
N ASP A 1228 11.65 -29.09 16.32
CA ASP A 1228 11.65 -29.29 14.86
C ASP A 1228 10.25 -29.61 14.32
N MET A 1229 9.34 -30.05 15.18
CA MET A 1229 7.96 -30.43 14.84
C MET A 1229 6.95 -29.31 15.15
N VAL A 1230 7.39 -28.15 15.67
CA VAL A 1230 6.54 -26.99 15.95
C VAL A 1230 5.98 -26.42 14.65
N ARG A 1231 4.66 -26.19 14.62
CA ARG A 1231 3.93 -25.62 13.48
C ARG A 1231 3.84 -24.10 13.63
N ALA A 1232 3.64 -23.41 12.51
CA ALA A 1232 3.45 -21.95 12.52
C ALA A 1232 2.20 -21.50 13.33
N GLU A 1233 1.22 -22.39 13.52
CA GLU A 1233 0.03 -22.15 14.35
C GLU A 1233 0.31 -22.16 15.86
N ASP A 1234 1.44 -22.74 16.29
CA ASP A 1234 1.83 -22.84 17.70
C ASP A 1234 2.40 -21.51 18.26
N GLY A 1235 2.52 -20.46 17.42
CA GLY A 1235 2.99 -19.12 17.79
C GLY A 1235 4.50 -18.90 17.65
N VAL A 1236 4.93 -17.65 17.78
CA VAL A 1236 6.36 -17.28 17.85
C VAL A 1236 6.90 -17.70 19.22
N GLU A 1237 8.13 -18.24 19.24
CA GLU A 1237 8.90 -18.64 20.43
C GLU A 1237 8.58 -17.75 21.65
N THR A 1238 7.75 -18.26 22.56
CA THR A 1238 7.48 -17.64 23.86
C THR A 1238 8.35 -18.29 24.92
N ASP A 1239 8.55 -17.61 26.06
CA ASP A 1239 9.24 -18.19 27.23
C ASP A 1239 8.62 -19.53 27.69
N ALA A 1240 7.35 -19.79 27.34
CA ALA A 1240 6.69 -21.07 27.57
C ALA A 1240 7.22 -22.19 26.66
N THR A 1241 7.56 -21.91 25.40
CA THR A 1241 8.12 -22.89 24.45
C THR A 1241 9.63 -23.12 24.62
N LEU A 1242 10.35 -22.19 25.27
CA LEU A 1242 11.79 -22.32 25.56
C LEU A 1242 12.10 -23.35 26.66
N ASN A 1243 11.15 -23.59 27.57
CA ASN A 1243 11.31 -24.55 28.66
C ASN A 1243 11.04 -26.01 28.25
N ASP A 1244 10.60 -26.25 27.01
CA ASP A 1244 10.02 -27.53 26.56
C ASP A 1244 10.91 -28.37 25.60
N GLY A 1245 12.25 -28.26 25.66
CA GLY A 1245 13.05 -29.27 24.96
C GLY A 1245 14.55 -29.07 24.80
N GLU A 1246 15.32 -29.21 25.88
CA GLU A 1246 16.74 -29.62 25.77
C GLU A 1246 16.91 -31.14 25.57
N PHE A 1247 15.86 -31.95 25.74
CA PHE A 1247 15.92 -33.41 25.62
C PHE A 1247 15.71 -33.88 24.17
N ALA A 1248 16.56 -34.81 23.71
CA ALA A 1248 16.41 -35.47 22.41
C ALA A 1248 15.20 -36.43 22.44
N GLY A 1249 14.12 -36.08 21.74
CA GLY A 1249 12.95 -36.94 21.61
C GLY A 1249 11.72 -36.19 21.08
N VAL A 1250 10.89 -36.88 20.31
CA VAL A 1250 9.55 -36.41 19.90
C VAL A 1250 8.53 -37.35 20.54
N ASP A 1251 7.51 -36.77 21.20
CA ASP A 1251 6.40 -37.55 21.73
C ASP A 1251 5.52 -38.04 20.57
N LEU A 1252 5.53 -39.37 20.36
CA LEU A 1252 4.79 -40.04 19.29
C LEU A 1252 3.27 -39.88 19.46
N ALA A 1253 2.76 -39.86 20.71
CA ALA A 1253 1.34 -39.72 20.96
C ALA A 1253 0.85 -38.30 20.62
N ASP A 1254 1.64 -37.27 20.93
CA ASP A 1254 1.38 -35.88 20.53
C ASP A 1254 1.37 -35.74 18.99
N LEU A 1255 2.31 -36.40 18.29
CA LEU A 1255 2.35 -36.43 16.82
C LEU A 1255 1.13 -37.12 16.20
N GLU A 1256 0.73 -38.28 16.70
CA GLU A 1256 -0.45 -39.01 16.21
C GLU A 1256 -1.74 -38.20 16.42
N LEU A 1257 -1.86 -37.51 17.55
CA LEU A 1257 -3.02 -36.67 17.88
C LEU A 1257 -3.10 -35.41 16.99
N ARG A 1258 -1.96 -34.92 16.48
CA ARG A 1258 -1.89 -33.80 15.52
C ARG A 1258 -2.11 -34.21 14.05
N LEU A 1259 -2.07 -35.52 13.74
CA LEU A 1259 -2.25 -36.07 12.40
C LEU A 1259 -3.70 -36.52 12.10
N GLN A 1260 -4.51 -36.71 13.15
CA GLN A 1260 -5.96 -36.92 13.06
C GLN A 1260 -6.69 -35.59 12.91
#